data_AF-A0A2H1H5F0-F1
#
_entry.id   AF-A0A2H1H5F0-F1
#
_cell.length_a   1.000
_cell.length_b   1.000
_cell.length_c   1.000
_cell.angle_alpha   90.00
_cell.angle_beta   90.00
_cell.angle_gamma   90.00
#
_symmetry.space_group_name_H-M   'P 1'
#
loop_
_entity.id
_entity.type
_entity.pdbx_description
1 polymer ?
#
loop_
_entity_poly.entity_id
_entity_poly.type
_entity_poly.pdbx_seq_one_letter_code
_entity_poly.pdbx_strand_id
1 'polypeptide(L)'
;MSTSTMITQNPPINSLFAPRTTNTSTPSATPIPRIRPYKDFLTAALHRRFVRAAGITFTICWLYSFIFSTSGSLIWSWFPLGPAGIRALLLFAPCLAVFIVRVANMHVATTSGGLTQVLRKPGTTLHTVGWYVWSAWFYGEIFIWTRGSSGSIELGWVDPGRSGYERPRMNENPIFLRCLFVLMGLGQASLHLSRDYDAIDLSEEHGLSRRRNALLSYLGVQDQTLDKLPRSARVLVENSGLIADRAFKLVFCGTVMAHSPFYFIVVRRMAWRWTYAIGRTIFRELPPTSPPTGLVNLVRLAWQAFYSSLLLVAIWEVSNTIFDITVPQPPTKKGEPLTSEIKDARGAVVHRSADPNGSLLNGLKAKREIPKAFAFWELSLISKDFEARRRSIYTDVDRRDGSTWTQICQVCLSEIRAIKERITEANRPALSSAQQKEQELRRQQHEHLIGQEVEEQQIVGLRKIADRPVVNDAAVFARGSNGSPFAVSNLARSIGQSPGSDAALPVARKALQWSADRALSRADQERLAKFGTGDGFIAQQSQGYILQFLRSPPGEPFRKTFDRQVAGVILGSGPATNKRNIIYASEALTQLVMCSLVEDSYGSVAKDVPEIVRTLTEVIDAIEKYVGHEAKAHWTDVNLREEARWQVATEAAEVLQVLRSGLERIVLAFGEYAGSIGLSKKEVREAREAAVGSRGGAGALPASKEKAAIGAGERSREVERRPEMEETASRRRRN
;
A
#
# COMPACT_ATOMS: atom_id res chain seq x y z
N MET A 1 44.69 43.57 -47.26
CA MET A 1 43.50 43.08 -48.00
C MET A 1 43.24 41.64 -47.58
N SER A 2 42.01 41.41 -47.13
CA SER A 2 41.24 40.17 -47.21
C SER A 2 41.74 38.88 -46.56
N THR A 3 40.89 38.44 -45.64
CA THR A 3 40.70 37.12 -45.05
C THR A 3 40.58 35.98 -46.07
N SER A 4 41.04 34.79 -45.67
CA SER A 4 40.54 33.50 -46.17
C SER A 4 40.78 32.38 -45.14
N THR A 5 39.67 31.74 -44.74
CA THR A 5 39.44 30.28 -44.52
C THR A 5 40.49 29.46 -43.75
N MET A 6 40.20 28.90 -42.56
CA MET A 6 39.40 27.69 -42.22
C MET A 6 40.29 26.49 -41.86
N ILE A 7 39.74 25.62 -40.99
CA ILE A 7 40.15 24.26 -40.61
C ILE A 7 41.14 24.13 -39.44
N THR A 8 40.59 23.86 -38.24
CA THR A 8 41.30 23.35 -37.07
C THR A 8 41.35 21.82 -37.09
N GLN A 9 42.56 21.26 -37.11
CA GLN A 9 42.88 19.86 -36.87
C GLN A 9 43.13 19.61 -35.37
N ASN A 10 42.66 18.47 -34.86
CA ASN A 10 42.94 17.98 -33.50
C ASN A 10 44.44 17.70 -33.29
N PRO A 11 45.01 17.93 -32.09
CA PRO A 11 46.34 17.43 -31.75
C PRO A 11 46.32 16.09 -30.98
N PRO A 12 47.42 15.33 -31.02
CA PRO A 12 47.48 13.93 -30.62
C PRO A 12 47.98 13.69 -29.18
N ILE A 13 47.89 12.41 -28.84
CA ILE A 13 48.15 11.74 -27.56
C ILE A 13 49.65 11.55 -27.28
N ASN A 14 50.00 11.60 -25.97
CA ASN A 14 51.20 11.11 -25.26
C ASN A 14 52.46 11.99 -25.18
N SER A 15 52.73 12.48 -23.96
CA SER A 15 54.04 12.34 -23.33
C SER A 15 53.89 12.10 -21.82
N LEU A 16 54.19 10.87 -21.42
CA LEU A 16 54.43 10.44 -20.05
C LEU A 16 55.91 10.75 -19.71
N PHE A 17 56.16 11.15 -18.46
CA PHE A 17 57.46 11.40 -17.80
C PHE A 17 57.99 12.85 -17.82
N ALA A 18 57.60 13.61 -16.78
CA ALA A 18 58.43 14.65 -16.17
C ALA A 18 58.38 14.48 -14.63
N PRO A 19 59.49 14.68 -13.88
CA PRO A 19 59.52 14.45 -12.44
C PRO A 19 58.87 15.61 -11.67
N ARG A 20 58.00 15.26 -10.73
CA ARG A 20 57.17 16.17 -9.95
C ARG A 20 58.00 16.80 -8.83
N THR A 21 58.21 18.11 -8.89
CA THR A 21 58.74 18.90 -7.77
C THR A 21 57.75 18.88 -6.60
N THR A 22 58.30 18.73 -5.40
CA THR A 22 57.59 18.61 -4.12
C THR A 22 56.96 19.95 -3.74
N ASN A 23 55.64 20.06 -3.89
CA ASN A 23 54.86 21.12 -3.25
C ASN A 23 54.29 20.61 -1.92
N THR A 24 54.71 21.31 -0.88
CA THR A 24 54.21 21.44 0.48
C THR A 24 52.85 20.78 0.74
N SER A 25 52.85 19.77 1.62
CA SER A 25 51.67 19.09 2.13
C SER A 25 50.84 20.02 3.02
N THR A 26 49.73 20.51 2.50
CA THR A 26 48.54 20.77 3.33
C THR A 26 48.04 19.42 3.85
N PRO A 27 47.66 19.28 5.14
CA PRO A 27 47.10 18.04 5.64
C PRO A 27 45.79 17.78 4.88
N SER A 28 45.81 16.75 4.04
CA SER A 28 44.61 16.21 3.41
C SER A 28 43.66 15.79 4.52
N ALA A 29 42.59 16.57 4.71
CA ALA A 29 41.46 16.16 5.53
C ALA A 29 41.04 14.77 5.04
N THR A 30 41.15 13.77 5.92
CA THR A 30 40.63 12.43 5.66
C THR A 30 39.21 12.58 5.10
N PRO A 31 38.90 12.02 3.91
CA PRO A 31 37.59 12.18 3.33
C PRO A 31 36.58 11.61 4.31
N ILE A 32 35.72 12.46 4.88
CA ILE A 32 34.65 12.05 5.78
C ILE A 32 33.87 10.97 5.04
N PRO A 33 33.80 9.73 5.58
CA PRO A 33 33.15 8.64 4.89
C PRO A 33 31.70 9.03 4.62
N ARG A 34 31.33 9.10 3.34
CA ARG A 34 29.97 9.48 2.94
C ARG A 34 28.98 8.45 3.48
N ILE A 35 28.05 8.91 4.32
CA ILE A 35 26.97 8.10 4.86
C ILE A 35 26.15 7.56 3.69
N ARG A 36 26.03 6.23 3.60
CA ARG A 36 25.18 5.61 2.58
C ARG A 36 23.71 5.76 3.00
N PRO A 37 22.82 6.22 2.12
CA PRO A 37 21.42 6.39 2.49
C PRO A 37 20.75 5.03 2.70
N TYR A 38 19.80 4.97 3.63
CA TYR A 38 19.09 3.73 3.99
C TYR A 38 18.48 3.02 2.78
N LYS A 39 17.92 3.82 1.86
CA LYS A 39 17.25 3.34 0.65
C LYS A 39 18.13 2.42 -0.21
N ASP A 40 19.45 2.60 -0.19
CA ASP A 40 20.36 1.83 -1.05
C ASP A 40 20.51 0.40 -0.51
N PHE A 41 20.58 0.25 0.82
CA PHE A 41 20.57 -1.06 1.47
C PHE A 41 19.23 -1.76 1.27
N LEU A 42 18.13 -1.03 1.45
CA LEU A 42 16.78 -1.58 1.27
C LEU A 42 16.52 -1.99 -0.17
N THR A 43 16.89 -1.18 -1.16
CA THR A 43 16.71 -1.50 -2.58
C THR A 43 17.48 -2.75 -2.97
N ALA A 44 18.73 -2.89 -2.50
CA ALA A 44 19.52 -4.10 -2.75
C ALA A 44 18.89 -5.35 -2.09
N ALA A 45 18.32 -5.22 -0.89
CA ALA A 45 17.63 -6.30 -0.20
C ALA A 45 16.33 -6.69 -0.94
N LEU A 46 15.51 -5.70 -1.31
CA LEU A 46 14.26 -5.90 -2.05
C LEU A 46 14.53 -6.53 -3.43
N HIS A 47 15.57 -6.10 -4.14
CA HIS A 47 15.94 -6.70 -5.42
C HIS A 47 16.31 -8.19 -5.27
N ARG A 48 17.07 -8.56 -4.23
CA ARG A 48 17.39 -9.96 -3.94
C ARG A 48 16.13 -10.78 -3.62
N ARG A 49 15.19 -10.22 -2.86
CA ARG A 49 13.90 -10.84 -2.54
C ARG A 49 13.05 -11.01 -3.80
N PHE A 50 13.00 -9.98 -4.65
CA PHE A 50 12.30 -10.00 -5.94
C PHE A 50 12.86 -11.08 -6.87
N VAL A 51 14.19 -11.18 -7.02
CA VAL A 51 14.81 -12.22 -7.87
C VAL A 51 14.50 -13.62 -7.35
N ARG A 52 14.47 -13.82 -6.02
CA ARG A 52 14.05 -15.10 -5.43
C ARG A 52 12.58 -15.40 -5.72
N ALA A 53 11.70 -14.41 -5.56
CA ALA A 53 10.28 -14.53 -5.89
C ALA A 53 10.07 -14.88 -7.36
N ALA A 54 10.73 -14.15 -8.27
CA ALA A 54 10.73 -14.38 -9.70
C ALA A 54 11.22 -15.79 -10.06
N GLY A 55 12.30 -16.27 -9.44
CA GLY A 55 12.80 -17.63 -9.65
C GLY A 55 11.80 -18.71 -9.24
N ILE A 56 11.13 -18.54 -8.08
CA ILE A 56 10.08 -19.47 -7.62
C ILE A 56 8.90 -19.46 -8.59
N THR A 57 8.39 -18.28 -8.96
CA THR A 57 7.28 -18.14 -9.90
C THR A 57 7.63 -18.70 -11.27
N PHE A 58 8.85 -18.48 -11.77
CA PHE A 58 9.32 -19.05 -13.03
C PHE A 58 9.34 -20.58 -12.99
N THR A 59 9.75 -21.17 -11.86
CA THR A 59 9.70 -22.64 -11.67
C THR A 59 8.26 -23.16 -11.78
N ILE A 60 7.28 -22.44 -11.23
CA ILE A 60 5.86 -22.78 -11.34
C ILE A 60 5.36 -22.60 -12.79
N CYS A 61 5.78 -21.52 -13.48
CA CYS A 61 5.47 -21.32 -14.89
C CYS A 61 6.03 -22.44 -15.77
N TRP A 62 7.21 -22.97 -15.43
CA TRP A 62 7.81 -24.11 -16.10
C TRP A 62 7.00 -25.40 -15.88
N LEU A 63 6.51 -25.65 -14.66
CA LEU A 63 5.57 -26.75 -14.40
C LEU A 63 4.26 -26.58 -15.20
N TYR A 64 3.73 -25.36 -15.28
CA TYR A 64 2.54 -25.06 -16.08
C TYR A 64 2.79 -25.29 -17.58
N SER A 65 3.98 -24.97 -18.06
CA SER A 65 4.39 -25.23 -19.45
C SER A 65 4.27 -26.72 -19.80
N PHE A 66 4.59 -27.62 -18.88
CA PHE A 66 4.39 -29.06 -19.10
C PHE A 66 2.90 -29.39 -19.31
N ILE A 67 2.01 -28.85 -18.49
CA ILE A 67 0.55 -29.09 -18.59
C ILE A 67 -0.03 -28.46 -19.87
N PHE A 68 0.55 -27.34 -20.32
CA PHE A 68 0.20 -26.68 -21.59
C PHE A 68 0.70 -27.40 -22.83
N SER A 69 1.61 -28.36 -22.67
CA SER A 69 2.24 -29.01 -23.81
C SER A 69 1.23 -29.87 -24.56
N THR A 70 1.15 -29.63 -25.86
CA THR A 70 0.40 -30.46 -26.82
C THR A 70 1.31 -31.40 -27.60
N SER A 71 2.61 -31.40 -27.30
CA SER A 71 3.61 -32.20 -27.99
C SER A 71 3.47 -33.67 -27.58
N GLY A 72 3.39 -34.58 -28.56
CA GLY A 72 3.34 -36.03 -28.31
C GLY A 72 4.64 -36.62 -27.76
N SER A 73 5.75 -35.88 -27.79
CA SER A 73 7.05 -36.31 -27.29
C SER A 73 7.30 -35.83 -25.85
N LEU A 74 7.57 -36.77 -24.94
CA LEU A 74 7.86 -36.48 -23.53
C LEU A 74 9.14 -35.65 -23.34
N ILE A 75 10.16 -35.78 -24.20
CA ILE A 75 11.42 -35.02 -24.03
C ILE A 75 11.18 -33.52 -24.24
N TRP A 76 10.50 -33.13 -25.32
CA TRP A 76 10.26 -31.72 -25.66
C TRP A 76 9.15 -31.06 -24.83
N SER A 77 8.37 -31.83 -24.07
CA SER A 77 7.34 -31.29 -23.19
C SER A 77 7.91 -30.72 -21.89
N TRP A 78 9.09 -31.16 -21.43
CA TRP A 78 9.73 -30.64 -20.20
C TRP A 78 11.13 -30.03 -20.40
N PHE A 79 11.84 -30.34 -21.49
CA PHE A 79 13.23 -29.90 -21.67
C PHE A 79 13.38 -28.35 -21.61
N PRO A 80 14.19 -27.82 -20.68
CA PRO A 80 14.23 -26.38 -20.37
C PRO A 80 14.83 -25.52 -21.48
N LEU A 81 15.72 -26.06 -22.32
CA LEU A 81 16.29 -25.36 -23.47
C LEU A 81 15.50 -25.58 -24.77
N GLY A 82 14.29 -26.15 -24.67
CA GLY A 82 13.41 -26.45 -25.81
C GLY A 82 12.12 -25.61 -25.84
N PRO A 83 11.10 -26.06 -26.60
CA PRO A 83 9.80 -25.38 -26.69
C PRO A 83 9.12 -25.20 -25.34
N ALA A 84 9.37 -26.09 -24.37
CA ALA A 84 8.86 -25.96 -23.01
C ALA A 84 9.45 -24.76 -22.26
N GLY A 85 10.74 -24.46 -22.45
CA GLY A 85 11.40 -23.28 -21.87
C GLY A 85 10.88 -21.97 -22.45
N ILE A 86 10.72 -21.90 -23.78
CA ILE A 86 10.15 -20.72 -24.45
C ILE A 86 8.72 -20.47 -23.95
N ARG A 87 7.89 -21.51 -23.87
CA ARG A 87 6.54 -21.41 -23.32
C ARG A 87 6.54 -20.98 -21.86
N ALA A 88 7.46 -21.50 -21.03
CA ALA A 88 7.60 -21.08 -19.64
C ALA A 88 7.97 -19.59 -19.52
N LEU A 89 8.88 -19.09 -20.36
CA LEU A 89 9.26 -17.68 -20.41
C LEU A 89 8.07 -16.78 -20.81
N LEU A 90 7.30 -17.22 -21.81
CA LEU A 90 6.09 -16.51 -22.24
C LEU A 90 5.01 -16.50 -21.14
N LEU A 91 4.79 -17.62 -20.45
CA LEU A 91 3.85 -17.71 -19.32
C LEU A 91 4.33 -16.93 -18.08
N PHE A 92 5.63 -16.69 -17.96
CA PHE A 92 6.19 -15.86 -16.90
C PHE A 92 5.90 -14.37 -17.09
N ALA A 93 5.76 -13.88 -18.32
CA ALA A 93 5.50 -12.46 -18.58
C ALA A 93 4.17 -11.94 -17.97
N PRO A 94 3.04 -12.67 -18.04
CA PRO A 94 1.82 -12.35 -17.29
C PRO A 94 2.03 -12.22 -15.77
N CYS A 95 2.89 -13.06 -15.18
CA CYS A 95 3.24 -12.99 -13.76
C CYS A 95 4.10 -11.77 -13.46
N LEU A 96 5.05 -11.46 -14.35
CA LEU A 96 5.90 -10.28 -14.24
C LEU A 96 5.08 -8.99 -14.26
N ALA A 97 4.01 -8.91 -15.07
CA ALA A 97 3.08 -7.78 -15.02
C ALA A 97 2.42 -7.61 -13.65
N VAL A 98 2.01 -8.70 -12.99
CA VAL A 98 1.49 -8.63 -11.61
C VAL A 98 2.57 -8.11 -10.66
N PHE A 99 3.80 -8.60 -10.78
CA PHE A 99 4.92 -8.10 -9.97
C PHE A 99 5.23 -6.62 -10.21
N ILE A 100 5.15 -6.13 -11.46
CA ILE A 100 5.34 -4.71 -11.78
C ILE A 100 4.30 -3.86 -11.08
N VAL A 101 3.02 -4.26 -11.12
CA VAL A 101 1.95 -3.56 -10.39
C VAL A 101 2.26 -3.53 -8.91
N ARG A 102 2.56 -4.69 -8.32
CA ARG A 102 2.82 -4.81 -6.88
C ARG A 102 4.01 -4.00 -6.40
N VAL A 103 5.10 -3.95 -7.16
CA VAL A 103 6.27 -3.14 -6.81
C VAL A 103 5.98 -1.65 -6.98
N ALA A 104 5.26 -1.25 -8.03
CA ALA A 104 4.96 0.15 -8.32
C ALA A 104 4.01 0.78 -7.31
N ASN A 105 3.00 0.02 -6.86
CA ASN A 105 1.95 0.49 -5.96
C ASN A 105 2.14 0.02 -4.50
N MET A 106 3.28 -0.61 -4.20
CA MET A 106 3.62 -1.15 -2.90
C MET A 106 3.43 -0.12 -1.79
N HIS A 107 2.71 -0.48 -0.73
CA HIS A 107 2.57 0.36 0.45
C HIS A 107 2.34 -0.50 1.69
N VAL A 108 2.47 0.09 2.88
CA VAL A 108 2.26 -0.66 4.13
C VAL A 108 0.75 -0.83 4.37
N ALA A 109 0.36 -2.03 4.76
CA ALA A 109 -1.04 -2.46 4.79
C ALA A 109 -1.94 -1.55 5.61
N THR A 110 -3.03 -1.10 4.98
CA THR A 110 -4.07 -0.28 5.59
C THR A 110 -5.35 -1.07 5.79
N THR A 111 -5.94 -0.99 6.98
CA THR A 111 -7.29 -1.54 7.23
C THR A 111 -8.39 -0.63 6.66
N SER A 112 -8.05 0.55 6.18
CA SER A 112 -8.97 1.55 5.65
C SER A 112 -9.16 1.47 4.13
N GLY A 113 -9.14 0.28 3.54
CA GLY A 113 -9.42 0.04 2.12
C GLY A 113 -10.91 0.12 1.80
N GLY A 114 -11.44 1.33 1.62
CA GLY A 114 -12.77 1.56 1.04
C GLY A 114 -12.71 1.93 -0.45
N LEU A 115 -13.85 1.87 -1.15
CA LEU A 115 -14.00 2.39 -2.53
C LEU A 115 -13.48 3.84 -2.68
N THR A 116 -13.55 4.60 -1.59
CA THR A 116 -13.06 5.99 -1.50
C THR A 116 -11.56 6.13 -1.77
N GLN A 117 -10.75 5.10 -1.53
CA GLN A 117 -9.31 5.11 -1.82
C GLN A 117 -9.05 4.92 -3.32
N VAL A 118 -9.85 4.08 -3.98
CA VAL A 118 -9.79 3.84 -5.44
C VAL A 118 -10.10 5.13 -6.23
N LEU A 119 -11.06 5.93 -5.77
CA LEU A 119 -11.40 7.22 -6.38
C LEU A 119 -10.35 8.30 -6.14
N ARG A 120 -9.57 8.21 -5.05
CA ARG A 120 -8.56 9.22 -4.69
C ARG A 120 -7.28 9.14 -5.51
N LYS A 121 -6.94 7.98 -6.08
CA LYS A 121 -5.74 7.77 -6.90
C LYS A 121 -6.08 7.10 -8.24
N PRO A 122 -6.74 7.81 -9.18
CA PRO A 122 -7.14 7.22 -10.46
C PRO A 122 -5.95 6.73 -11.30
N GLY A 123 -4.78 7.35 -11.16
CA GLY A 123 -3.56 6.93 -11.86
C GLY A 123 -3.09 5.52 -11.46
N THR A 124 -3.07 5.19 -10.18
CA THR A 124 -2.68 3.85 -9.71
C THR A 124 -3.72 2.81 -10.08
N THR A 125 -5.00 3.16 -10.02
CA THR A 125 -6.13 2.33 -10.45
C THR A 125 -6.02 1.96 -11.94
N LEU A 126 -5.81 2.95 -12.81
CA LEU A 126 -5.63 2.73 -14.25
C LEU A 126 -4.38 1.90 -14.55
N HIS A 127 -3.30 2.12 -13.81
CA HIS A 127 -2.07 1.34 -13.93
C HIS A 127 -2.31 -0.14 -13.60
N THR A 128 -2.98 -0.44 -12.48
CA THR A 128 -3.34 -1.80 -12.07
C THR A 128 -4.24 -2.47 -13.12
N VAL A 129 -5.31 -1.78 -13.54
CA VAL A 129 -6.22 -2.30 -14.57
C VAL A 129 -5.49 -2.58 -15.88
N GLY A 130 -4.65 -1.65 -16.33
CA GLY A 130 -3.88 -1.78 -17.57
C GLY A 130 -2.98 -3.01 -17.59
N TRP A 131 -2.22 -3.24 -16.52
CA TRP A 131 -1.32 -4.40 -16.44
C TRP A 131 -2.05 -5.74 -16.29
N TYR A 132 -3.16 -5.80 -15.56
CA TYR A 132 -3.96 -7.03 -15.49
C TYR A 132 -4.65 -7.36 -16.82
N VAL A 133 -5.17 -6.35 -17.53
CA VAL A 133 -5.74 -6.53 -18.88
C VAL A 133 -4.66 -6.98 -19.86
N TRP A 134 -3.48 -6.34 -19.83
CA TRP A 134 -2.35 -6.76 -20.66
C TRP A 134 -1.90 -8.19 -20.34
N SER A 135 -1.77 -8.52 -19.04
CA SER A 135 -1.41 -9.86 -18.56
C SER A 135 -2.38 -10.93 -19.06
N ALA A 136 -3.69 -10.65 -18.95
CA ALA A 136 -4.74 -11.56 -19.39
C ALA A 136 -4.77 -11.73 -20.91
N TRP A 137 -4.67 -10.62 -21.65
CA TRP A 137 -4.63 -10.64 -23.10
C TRP A 137 -3.41 -11.41 -23.62
N PHE A 138 -2.22 -11.12 -23.09
CA PHE A 138 -0.97 -11.77 -23.50
C PHE A 138 -1.00 -13.28 -23.21
N TYR A 139 -1.48 -13.68 -22.04
CA TYR A 139 -1.72 -15.09 -21.73
C TYR A 139 -2.70 -15.75 -22.70
N GLY A 140 -3.79 -15.06 -23.03
CA GLY A 140 -4.79 -15.53 -23.98
C GLY A 140 -4.20 -15.80 -25.37
N GLU A 141 -3.34 -14.91 -25.87
CA GLU A 141 -2.63 -15.12 -27.14
C GLU A 141 -1.67 -16.32 -27.07
N ILE A 142 -0.96 -16.52 -25.95
CA ILE A 142 -0.10 -17.71 -25.76
C ILE A 142 -0.92 -18.99 -25.78
N PHE A 143 -2.08 -19.01 -25.10
CA PHE A 143 -2.98 -20.17 -25.06
C PHE A 143 -3.50 -20.50 -26.46
N ILE A 144 -4.01 -19.49 -27.18
CA ILE A 144 -4.53 -19.65 -28.55
C ILE A 144 -3.41 -20.10 -29.50
N TRP A 145 -2.21 -19.53 -29.40
CA TRP A 145 -1.06 -19.92 -30.22
C TRP A 145 -0.64 -21.38 -29.97
N THR A 146 -0.52 -21.77 -28.69
CA THR A 146 -0.08 -23.12 -28.29
C THR A 146 -1.08 -24.19 -28.74
N ARG A 147 -2.39 -23.91 -28.64
CA ARG A 147 -3.45 -24.85 -29.03
C ARG A 147 -3.75 -24.81 -30.52
N GLY A 148 -3.66 -23.65 -31.17
CA GLY A 148 -3.89 -23.47 -32.60
C GLY A 148 -2.87 -24.21 -33.48
N SER A 149 -1.64 -24.40 -32.98
CA SER A 149 -0.58 -25.13 -33.70
C SER A 149 -0.74 -26.67 -33.68
N SER A 150 -1.61 -27.22 -32.82
CA SER A 150 -1.68 -28.66 -32.55
C SER A 150 -2.67 -29.44 -33.43
N GLY A 151 -3.07 -28.88 -34.59
CA GLY A 151 -4.02 -29.54 -35.50
C GLY A 151 -5.50 -29.47 -35.09
N SER A 152 -5.83 -28.85 -33.95
CA SER A 152 -7.21 -28.47 -33.64
C SER A 152 -7.55 -27.16 -34.36
N ILE A 153 -8.16 -27.29 -35.55
CA ILE A 153 -8.63 -26.19 -36.41
C ILE A 153 -9.54 -25.18 -35.64
N GLU A 154 -10.14 -25.64 -34.55
CA GLU A 154 -11.15 -24.95 -33.71
C GLU A 154 -10.69 -23.65 -33.02
N LEU A 155 -9.39 -23.37 -32.90
CA LEU A 155 -8.84 -22.14 -32.29
C LEU A 155 -8.01 -21.29 -33.27
N GLY A 156 -7.90 -21.74 -34.53
CA GLY A 156 -7.29 -20.96 -35.59
C GLY A 156 -8.11 -19.71 -35.91
N TRP A 157 -7.47 -18.70 -36.49
CA TRP A 157 -8.13 -17.45 -36.90
C TRP A 157 -9.17 -17.66 -38.01
N VAL A 158 -8.85 -18.56 -38.94
CA VAL A 158 -9.70 -18.92 -40.08
C VAL A 158 -9.94 -20.42 -40.02
N ASP A 159 -11.20 -20.80 -40.16
CA ASP A 159 -11.59 -22.17 -40.43
C ASP A 159 -11.58 -22.36 -41.95
N PRO A 160 -10.64 -23.17 -42.50
CA PRO A 160 -10.57 -23.42 -43.93
C PRO A 160 -11.78 -24.22 -44.44
N GLY A 161 -12.62 -24.77 -43.55
CA GLY A 161 -13.74 -25.63 -43.91
C GLY A 161 -13.28 -26.99 -44.46
N ARG A 162 -14.24 -27.85 -44.81
CA ARG A 162 -13.91 -29.12 -45.50
C ARG A 162 -13.34 -28.83 -46.89
N SER A 163 -12.14 -29.37 -47.15
CA SER A 163 -11.41 -29.20 -48.41
C SER A 163 -12.31 -29.52 -49.62
N GLY A 164 -12.59 -28.51 -50.44
CA GLY A 164 -13.32 -28.63 -51.70
C GLY A 164 -14.79 -28.18 -51.70
N TYR A 165 -15.44 -28.03 -50.54
CA TYR A 165 -16.89 -27.75 -50.48
C TYR A 165 -17.27 -26.48 -49.71
N GLU A 166 -16.46 -26.08 -48.74
CA GLU A 166 -16.77 -24.92 -47.88
C GLU A 166 -15.78 -23.78 -48.14
N ARG A 167 -16.31 -22.54 -48.17
CA ARG A 167 -15.48 -21.34 -48.24
C ARG A 167 -14.82 -21.11 -46.88
N PRO A 168 -13.58 -20.58 -46.83
CA PRO A 168 -12.93 -20.23 -45.58
C PRO A 168 -13.77 -19.20 -44.82
N ARG A 169 -14.00 -19.46 -43.53
CA ARG A 169 -14.76 -18.59 -42.62
C ARG A 169 -13.89 -18.15 -41.47
N MET A 170 -14.17 -16.98 -40.93
CA MET A 170 -13.49 -16.54 -39.72
C MET A 170 -14.04 -17.28 -38.50
N ASN A 171 -13.16 -17.72 -37.62
CA ASN A 171 -13.56 -18.47 -36.44
C ASN A 171 -13.95 -17.54 -35.28
N GLU A 172 -15.12 -17.77 -34.68
CA GLU A 172 -15.61 -16.99 -33.54
C GLU A 172 -15.03 -17.45 -32.19
N ASN A 173 -14.62 -18.71 -32.07
CA ASN A 173 -14.09 -19.29 -30.82
C ASN A 173 -12.91 -18.50 -30.21
N PRO A 174 -11.85 -18.12 -30.95
CA PRO A 174 -10.76 -17.33 -30.38
C PRO A 174 -11.19 -15.92 -29.99
N ILE A 175 -12.18 -15.33 -30.68
CA ILE A 175 -12.73 -14.01 -30.33
C ILE A 175 -13.45 -14.10 -28.98
N PHE A 176 -14.28 -15.13 -28.80
CA PHE A 176 -14.98 -15.39 -27.55
C PHE A 176 -14.00 -15.53 -26.36
N LEU A 177 -12.92 -16.30 -26.53
CA LEU A 177 -11.90 -16.49 -25.49
C LEU A 177 -11.11 -15.22 -25.19
N ARG A 178 -10.73 -14.43 -26.21
CA ARG A 178 -10.02 -13.15 -25.98
C ARG A 178 -10.86 -12.20 -25.14
N CYS A 179 -12.15 -12.07 -25.45
CA CYS A 179 -13.07 -11.27 -24.65
C CYS A 179 -13.21 -11.81 -23.22
N LEU A 180 -13.25 -13.13 -23.04
CA LEU A 180 -13.28 -13.77 -21.72
C LEU A 180 -12.05 -13.39 -20.88
N PHE A 181 -10.85 -13.52 -21.45
CA PHE A 181 -9.62 -13.20 -20.72
C PHE A 181 -9.54 -11.72 -20.34
N VAL A 182 -9.93 -10.80 -21.22
CA VAL A 182 -10.00 -9.37 -20.87
C VAL A 182 -10.97 -9.14 -19.72
N LEU A 183 -12.13 -9.79 -19.72
CA LEU A 183 -13.08 -9.70 -18.60
C LEU A 183 -12.50 -10.29 -17.31
N MET A 184 -11.77 -11.41 -17.38
CA MET A 184 -11.07 -11.97 -16.22
C MET A 184 -10.01 -11.02 -15.68
N GLY A 185 -9.27 -10.32 -16.55
CA GLY A 185 -8.31 -9.28 -16.18
C GLY A 185 -8.98 -8.11 -15.45
N LEU A 186 -10.13 -7.64 -15.93
CA LEU A 186 -10.93 -6.60 -15.26
C LEU A 186 -11.46 -7.09 -13.90
N GLY A 187 -11.94 -8.33 -13.83
CA GLY A 187 -12.41 -8.96 -12.60
C GLY A 187 -11.30 -9.08 -11.56
N GLN A 188 -10.13 -9.58 -11.96
CA GLN A 188 -8.97 -9.69 -11.06
C GLN A 188 -8.43 -8.32 -10.65
N ALA A 189 -8.38 -7.34 -11.54
CA ALA A 189 -7.99 -5.96 -11.20
C ALA A 189 -8.94 -5.36 -10.15
N SER A 190 -10.25 -5.61 -10.27
CA SER A 190 -11.25 -5.17 -9.29
C SER A 190 -11.08 -5.85 -7.93
N LEU A 191 -10.77 -7.15 -7.92
CA LEU A 191 -10.44 -7.88 -6.69
C LEU A 191 -9.14 -7.38 -6.06
N HIS A 192 -8.13 -7.12 -6.88
CA HIS A 192 -6.83 -6.62 -6.43
C HIS A 192 -6.97 -5.26 -5.74
N LEU A 193 -7.75 -4.35 -6.33
CA LEU A 193 -8.02 -3.02 -5.76
C LEU A 193 -8.93 -3.08 -4.53
N SER A 194 -9.94 -3.97 -4.51
CA SER A 194 -10.88 -4.06 -3.38
C SER A 194 -10.28 -4.75 -2.16
N ARG A 195 -9.41 -5.75 -2.36
CA ARG A 195 -8.70 -6.45 -1.28
C ARG A 195 -7.34 -5.86 -0.95
N ASP A 196 -6.96 -4.81 -1.65
CA ASP A 196 -5.70 -4.10 -1.50
C ASP A 196 -4.49 -5.04 -1.53
N TYR A 197 -4.33 -5.78 -2.63
CA TYR A 197 -3.21 -6.71 -2.77
C TYR A 197 -1.85 -6.00 -2.78
N ASP A 198 -1.77 -4.69 -2.97
CA ASP A 198 -0.51 -3.93 -2.94
C ASP A 198 -0.02 -3.65 -1.50
N ALA A 199 -0.85 -3.95 -0.50
CA ALA A 199 -0.56 -3.83 0.92
C ALA A 199 0.50 -4.85 1.39
N ILE A 200 1.49 -4.36 2.14
CA ILE A 200 2.49 -5.17 2.83
C ILE A 200 2.21 -5.16 4.32
N ASP A 201 1.95 -6.33 4.89
CA ASP A 201 1.86 -6.48 6.34
C ASP A 201 3.26 -6.63 6.95
N LEU A 202 3.74 -5.55 7.59
CA LEU A 202 4.95 -5.55 8.40
C LEU A 202 4.60 -6.07 9.80
N SER A 203 4.27 -7.35 9.92
CA SER A 203 4.02 -7.97 11.21
C SER A 203 5.28 -8.71 11.65
N GLU A 204 5.74 -8.44 12.88
CA GLU A 204 6.74 -9.28 13.54
C GLU A 204 6.09 -10.63 13.84
N GLU A 205 6.26 -11.56 12.92
CA GLU A 205 6.12 -13.03 13.00
C GLU A 205 5.53 -13.58 14.32
N HIS A 206 4.29 -13.23 14.66
CA HIS A 206 3.42 -14.12 15.40
C HIS A 206 2.80 -15.00 14.34
N GLY A 207 3.48 -16.14 14.11
CA GLY A 207 3.40 -16.97 12.92
C GLY A 207 2.02 -16.96 12.28
N LEU A 208 2.00 -16.69 10.96
CA LEU A 208 0.84 -16.92 10.08
C LEU A 208 0.11 -18.14 10.62
N SER A 209 -1.05 -17.92 11.23
CA SER A 209 -1.70 -18.92 12.07
C SER A 209 -1.77 -20.21 11.27
N ARG A 210 -1.08 -21.28 11.72
CA ARG A 210 -0.92 -22.53 10.97
C ARG A 210 -2.27 -22.94 10.41
N ARG A 211 -2.50 -22.66 9.13
CA ARG A 211 -3.83 -22.82 8.55
C ARG A 211 -3.86 -24.20 7.93
N ARG A 212 -4.43 -25.15 8.66
CA ARG A 212 -4.52 -26.53 8.17
C ARG A 212 -5.45 -26.57 6.96
N ASN A 213 -4.88 -26.85 5.79
CA ASN A 213 -5.66 -27.05 4.57
C ASN A 213 -6.49 -28.34 4.72
N ALA A 214 -7.80 -28.24 4.45
CA ALA A 214 -8.71 -29.39 4.50
C ALA A 214 -8.29 -30.49 3.51
N LEU A 215 -7.73 -30.12 2.36
CA LEU A 215 -7.27 -31.04 1.32
C LEU A 215 -6.03 -31.82 1.77
N LEU A 216 -5.04 -31.15 2.38
CA LEU A 216 -3.85 -31.82 2.95
C LEU A 216 -4.24 -32.76 4.10
N SER A 217 -5.25 -32.35 4.88
CA SER A 217 -5.80 -33.18 5.95
C SER A 217 -6.49 -34.44 5.39
N TYR A 218 -7.23 -34.29 4.29
CA TYR A 218 -7.88 -35.41 3.59
C TYR A 218 -6.87 -36.37 2.94
N LEU A 219 -5.78 -35.85 2.38
CA LEU A 219 -4.71 -36.65 1.78
C LEU A 219 -3.76 -37.28 2.80
N GLY A 220 -3.97 -37.07 4.12
CA GLY A 220 -3.14 -37.66 5.17
C GLY A 220 -1.68 -37.17 5.17
N VAL A 221 -1.40 -35.99 4.62
CA VAL A 221 -0.03 -35.45 4.58
C VAL A 221 0.37 -35.00 5.98
N GLN A 222 1.36 -35.67 6.57
CA GLN A 222 1.81 -35.41 7.93
C GLN A 222 2.57 -34.08 8.04
N ASP A 223 2.34 -33.33 9.12
CA ASP A 223 2.95 -32.01 9.40
C ASP A 223 4.50 -32.04 9.35
N GLN A 224 5.11 -33.15 9.75
CA GLN A 224 6.58 -33.34 9.72
C GLN A 224 7.15 -33.28 8.29
N THR A 225 6.37 -33.67 7.28
CA THR A 225 6.78 -33.60 5.88
C THR A 225 6.68 -32.16 5.36
N LEU A 226 5.70 -31.40 5.84
CA LEU A 226 5.53 -29.98 5.53
C LEU A 226 6.60 -29.10 6.17
N ASP A 227 7.10 -29.49 7.35
CA ASP A 227 8.17 -28.78 8.05
C ASP A 227 9.54 -28.87 7.33
N LYS A 228 9.72 -29.86 6.43
CA LYS A 228 10.95 -30.01 5.62
C LYS A 228 11.00 -29.12 4.38
N LEU A 229 9.87 -28.53 3.98
CA LEU A 229 9.80 -27.66 2.80
C LEU A 229 10.30 -26.24 3.12
N PRO A 230 10.87 -25.52 2.12
CA PRO A 230 11.19 -24.12 2.31
C PRO A 230 9.92 -23.32 2.63
N ARG A 231 10.04 -22.31 3.50
CA ARG A 231 8.91 -21.52 4.02
C ARG A 231 7.93 -21.06 2.92
N SER A 232 8.44 -20.62 1.78
CA SER A 232 7.63 -20.19 0.63
C SER A 232 6.77 -21.30 0.03
N ALA A 233 7.32 -22.50 -0.13
CA ALA A 233 6.59 -23.65 -0.66
C ALA A 233 5.55 -24.15 0.36
N ARG A 234 5.90 -24.16 1.65
CA ARG A 234 4.98 -24.54 2.72
C ARG A 234 3.74 -23.65 2.76
N VAL A 235 3.91 -22.33 2.82
CA VAL A 235 2.78 -21.39 2.89
C VAL A 235 1.92 -21.48 1.63
N LEU A 236 2.52 -21.70 0.46
CA LEU A 236 1.77 -21.90 -0.79
C LEU A 236 0.91 -23.17 -0.74
N VAL A 237 1.45 -24.26 -0.20
CA VAL A 237 0.76 -25.54 -0.02
C VAL A 237 -0.37 -25.42 1.00
N GLU A 238 -0.14 -24.76 2.14
CA GLU A 238 -1.16 -24.48 3.16
C GLU A 238 -2.31 -23.61 2.60
N ASN A 239 -1.99 -22.59 1.80
CA ASN A 239 -2.98 -21.70 1.20
C ASN A 239 -3.62 -22.23 -0.10
N SER A 240 -3.16 -23.36 -0.64
CA SER A 240 -3.61 -23.88 -1.94
C SER A 240 -5.12 -24.10 -2.04
N GLY A 241 -5.78 -24.53 -0.96
CA GLY A 241 -7.24 -24.73 -0.93
C GLY A 241 -8.02 -23.42 -1.06
N LEU A 242 -7.52 -22.34 -0.46
CA LEU A 242 -8.13 -21.01 -0.57
C LEU A 242 -7.88 -20.41 -1.95
N ILE A 243 -6.68 -20.62 -2.50
CA ILE A 243 -6.34 -20.20 -3.85
C ILE A 243 -7.27 -20.89 -4.85
N ALA A 244 -7.49 -22.20 -4.70
CA ALA A 244 -8.40 -22.98 -5.55
C ALA A 244 -9.85 -22.49 -5.44
N ASP A 245 -10.37 -22.27 -4.23
CA ASP A 245 -11.73 -21.75 -4.01
C ASP A 245 -11.93 -20.36 -4.62
N ARG A 246 -10.98 -19.44 -4.42
CA ARG A 246 -11.02 -18.09 -5.00
C ARG A 246 -10.97 -18.13 -6.52
N ALA A 247 -10.06 -18.93 -7.07
CA ALA A 247 -9.91 -19.08 -8.52
C ALA A 247 -11.19 -19.68 -9.13
N PHE A 248 -11.74 -20.72 -8.53
CA PHE A 248 -12.98 -21.34 -8.97
C PHE A 248 -14.15 -20.35 -8.96
N LYS A 249 -14.35 -19.60 -7.87
CA LYS A 249 -15.41 -18.60 -7.76
C LYS A 249 -15.29 -17.50 -8.81
N LEU A 250 -14.09 -16.95 -9.00
CA LEU A 250 -13.87 -15.90 -10.01
C LEU A 250 -14.14 -16.43 -11.41
N VAL A 251 -13.65 -17.63 -11.75
CA VAL A 251 -13.82 -18.22 -13.08
C VAL A 251 -15.27 -18.61 -13.32
N PHE A 252 -15.94 -19.23 -12.35
CA PHE A 252 -17.33 -19.64 -12.49
C PHE A 252 -18.25 -18.43 -12.66
N CYS A 253 -18.19 -17.46 -11.74
CA CYS A 253 -18.99 -16.23 -11.83
C CYS A 253 -18.61 -15.41 -13.08
N GLY A 254 -17.32 -15.29 -13.36
CA GLY A 254 -16.80 -14.53 -14.49
C GLY A 254 -17.18 -15.12 -15.85
N THR A 255 -17.13 -16.44 -16.02
CA THR A 255 -17.39 -17.10 -17.31
C THR A 255 -18.88 -17.32 -17.55
N VAL A 256 -19.59 -17.88 -16.56
CA VAL A 256 -20.99 -18.29 -16.71
C VAL A 256 -21.94 -17.11 -16.51
N MET A 257 -21.76 -16.35 -15.42
CA MET A 257 -22.72 -15.29 -15.06
C MET A 257 -22.43 -13.96 -15.76
N ALA A 258 -21.16 -13.61 -15.96
CA ALA A 258 -20.79 -12.31 -16.54
C ALA A 258 -20.47 -12.40 -18.05
N HIS A 259 -19.46 -13.17 -18.45
CA HIS A 259 -18.95 -13.17 -19.82
C HIS A 259 -19.96 -13.66 -20.84
N SER A 260 -20.56 -14.83 -20.61
CA SER A 260 -21.48 -15.45 -21.57
C SER A 260 -22.63 -14.51 -21.98
N PRO A 261 -23.45 -13.95 -21.06
CA PRO A 261 -24.51 -13.02 -21.45
C PRO A 261 -23.96 -11.70 -22.01
N PHE A 262 -22.91 -11.14 -21.40
CA PHE A 262 -22.35 -9.85 -21.82
C PHE A 262 -21.75 -9.91 -23.24
N TYR A 263 -21.10 -11.02 -23.59
CA TYR A 263 -20.58 -11.26 -24.92
C TYR A 263 -21.70 -11.24 -25.95
N PHE A 264 -22.72 -12.08 -25.80
CA PHE A 264 -23.77 -12.20 -26.81
C PHE A 264 -24.64 -10.95 -26.96
N ILE A 265 -24.87 -10.20 -25.87
CA ILE A 265 -25.74 -9.01 -25.88
C ILE A 265 -24.99 -7.76 -26.35
N VAL A 266 -23.77 -7.54 -25.87
CA VAL A 266 -23.06 -6.24 -26.02
C VAL A 266 -21.82 -6.36 -26.89
N VAL A 267 -20.89 -7.26 -26.54
CA VAL A 267 -19.52 -7.24 -27.08
C VAL A 267 -19.40 -7.90 -28.45
N ARG A 268 -20.16 -8.96 -28.73
CA ARG A 268 -20.03 -9.83 -29.91
C ARG A 268 -20.01 -9.05 -31.22
N ARG A 269 -20.96 -8.12 -31.41
CA ARG A 269 -21.04 -7.31 -32.64
C ARG A 269 -19.81 -6.42 -32.82
N MET A 270 -19.36 -5.78 -31.75
CA MET A 270 -18.20 -4.91 -31.77
C MET A 270 -16.93 -5.71 -32.02
N ALA A 271 -16.67 -6.74 -31.22
CA ALA A 271 -15.49 -7.59 -31.31
C ALA A 271 -15.38 -8.28 -32.68
N TRP A 272 -16.49 -8.76 -33.23
CA TRP A 272 -16.53 -9.35 -34.57
C TRP A 272 -16.10 -8.34 -35.65
N ARG A 273 -16.67 -7.13 -35.65
CA ARG A 273 -16.32 -6.08 -36.63
C ARG A 273 -14.84 -5.74 -36.62
N TRP A 274 -14.27 -5.55 -35.43
CA TRP A 274 -12.84 -5.25 -35.28
C TRP A 274 -11.96 -6.41 -35.72
N THR A 275 -12.24 -7.62 -35.23
CA THR A 275 -11.40 -8.78 -35.54
C THR A 275 -11.52 -9.16 -37.02
N TYR A 276 -12.72 -9.04 -37.63
CA TYR A 276 -12.92 -9.31 -39.06
C TYR A 276 -12.18 -8.32 -39.95
N ALA A 277 -12.14 -7.04 -39.57
CA ALA A 277 -11.35 -6.04 -40.29
C ALA A 277 -9.85 -6.40 -40.30
N ILE A 278 -9.32 -6.85 -39.16
CA ILE A 278 -7.92 -7.31 -39.03
C ILE A 278 -7.71 -8.64 -39.77
N GLY A 279 -8.63 -9.60 -39.61
CA GLY A 279 -8.55 -10.90 -40.26
C GLY A 279 -8.52 -10.76 -41.78
N ARG A 280 -9.29 -9.82 -42.34
CA ARG A 280 -9.32 -9.55 -43.79
C ARG A 280 -8.01 -8.97 -44.32
N THR A 281 -7.31 -8.12 -43.54
CA THR A 281 -6.02 -7.57 -44.00
C THR A 281 -4.94 -8.65 -44.06
N ILE A 282 -5.02 -9.65 -43.18
CA ILE A 282 -4.08 -10.78 -43.11
C ILE A 282 -4.46 -11.89 -44.09
N PHE A 283 -5.74 -12.28 -44.16
CA PHE A 283 -6.26 -13.37 -44.98
C PHE A 283 -7.14 -12.83 -46.10
N ARG A 284 -6.55 -12.68 -47.29
CA ARG A 284 -7.22 -12.13 -48.48
C ARG A 284 -8.35 -13.02 -49.04
N GLU A 285 -8.41 -14.29 -48.62
CA GLU A 285 -9.39 -15.29 -49.05
C GLU A 285 -10.78 -15.10 -48.39
N LEU A 286 -10.89 -14.23 -47.38
CA LEU A 286 -12.14 -13.97 -46.67
C LEU A 286 -13.12 -13.10 -47.49
N PRO A 287 -14.43 -13.37 -47.39
CA PRO A 287 -15.46 -12.52 -48.01
C PRO A 287 -15.38 -11.03 -47.57
N PRO A 288 -15.94 -10.08 -48.35
CA PRO A 288 -15.99 -8.66 -47.97
C PRO A 288 -16.65 -8.41 -46.61
N THR A 289 -17.76 -9.09 -46.33
CA THR A 289 -18.48 -9.03 -45.06
C THR A 289 -19.10 -10.39 -44.77
N SER A 290 -19.12 -10.80 -43.50
CA SER A 290 -19.88 -11.96 -43.05
C SER A 290 -20.42 -11.74 -41.64
N PRO A 291 -21.60 -12.27 -41.31
CA PRO A 291 -22.10 -12.25 -39.94
C PRO A 291 -21.28 -13.19 -39.03
N PRO A 292 -21.34 -13.03 -37.70
CA PRO A 292 -20.70 -13.93 -36.76
C PRO A 292 -21.06 -15.39 -37.03
N THR A 293 -20.05 -16.26 -37.17
CA THR A 293 -20.21 -17.64 -37.64
C THR A 293 -20.86 -18.56 -36.60
N GLY A 294 -20.86 -18.18 -35.32
CA GLY A 294 -21.31 -19.00 -34.22
C GLY A 294 -20.17 -19.75 -33.55
N LEU A 295 -20.39 -20.20 -32.32
CA LEU A 295 -19.42 -21.00 -31.57
C LEU A 295 -19.42 -22.44 -32.07
N VAL A 296 -18.23 -22.97 -32.36
CA VAL A 296 -18.02 -24.34 -32.82
C VAL A 296 -17.57 -25.20 -31.64
N ASN A 297 -18.12 -26.42 -31.52
CA ASN A 297 -17.77 -27.38 -30.47
C ASN A 297 -17.91 -26.81 -29.04
N LEU A 298 -19.12 -26.34 -28.71
CA LEU A 298 -19.43 -25.61 -27.47
C LEU A 298 -18.93 -26.30 -26.19
N VAL A 299 -19.08 -27.62 -26.06
CA VAL A 299 -18.65 -28.35 -24.85
C VAL A 299 -17.13 -28.28 -24.67
N ARG A 300 -16.39 -28.47 -25.76
CA ARG A 300 -14.93 -28.41 -25.76
C ARG A 300 -14.44 -26.98 -25.54
N LEU A 301 -15.08 -26.00 -26.19
CA LEU A 301 -14.79 -24.58 -25.98
C LEU A 301 -15.08 -24.17 -24.53
N ALA A 302 -16.18 -24.64 -23.94
CA ALA A 302 -16.52 -24.37 -22.54
C ALA A 302 -15.48 -24.97 -21.59
N TRP A 303 -15.03 -26.21 -21.84
CA TRP A 303 -13.95 -26.81 -21.07
C TRP A 303 -12.62 -26.05 -21.22
N GLN A 304 -12.26 -25.67 -22.45
CA GLN A 304 -11.06 -24.87 -22.72
C GLN A 304 -11.15 -23.49 -22.04
N ALA A 305 -12.28 -22.82 -22.12
CA ALA A 305 -12.55 -21.53 -21.47
C ALA A 305 -12.40 -21.64 -19.95
N PHE A 306 -13.06 -22.63 -19.34
CA PHE A 306 -13.01 -22.88 -17.92
C PHE A 306 -11.59 -23.21 -17.44
N TYR A 307 -10.96 -24.21 -18.05
CA TYR A 307 -9.63 -24.68 -17.66
C TYR A 307 -8.55 -23.60 -17.86
N SER A 308 -8.55 -22.91 -19.00
CA SER A 308 -7.56 -21.86 -19.28
C SER A 308 -7.72 -20.65 -18.37
N SER A 309 -8.95 -20.27 -18.03
CA SER A 309 -9.23 -19.20 -17.09
C SER A 309 -8.88 -19.61 -15.66
N LEU A 310 -9.10 -20.87 -15.28
CA LEU A 310 -8.68 -21.41 -13.98
C LEU A 310 -7.17 -21.31 -13.79
N LEU A 311 -6.39 -21.72 -14.80
CA LEU A 311 -4.94 -21.60 -14.78
C LEU A 311 -4.46 -20.15 -14.74
N LEU A 312 -5.11 -19.24 -15.48
CA LEU A 312 -4.78 -17.81 -15.47
C LEU A 312 -5.01 -17.18 -14.10
N VAL A 313 -6.15 -17.47 -13.48
CA VAL A 313 -6.43 -16.94 -12.14
C VAL A 313 -5.53 -17.59 -11.10
N ALA A 314 -5.26 -18.90 -11.22
CA ALA A 314 -4.34 -19.59 -10.33
C ALA A 314 -2.92 -18.99 -10.41
N ILE A 315 -2.41 -18.67 -11.60
CA ILE A 315 -1.07 -18.09 -11.75
C ILE A 315 -0.99 -16.68 -11.15
N TRP A 316 -2.06 -15.88 -11.25
CA TRP A 316 -2.16 -14.59 -10.56
C TRP A 316 -2.19 -14.74 -9.05
N GLU A 317 -3.04 -15.60 -8.49
CA GLU A 317 -3.15 -15.81 -7.04
C GLU A 317 -1.86 -16.38 -6.44
N VAL A 318 -1.20 -17.31 -7.14
CA VAL A 318 0.11 -17.84 -6.76
C VAL A 318 1.17 -16.74 -6.78
N SER A 319 1.20 -15.91 -7.83
CA SER A 319 2.15 -14.79 -7.93
C SER A 319 1.94 -13.78 -6.80
N ASN A 320 0.69 -13.42 -6.51
CA ASN A 320 0.35 -12.54 -5.39
C ASN A 320 0.81 -13.17 -4.06
N THR A 321 0.49 -14.44 -3.81
CA THR A 321 0.90 -15.13 -2.57
C THR A 321 2.43 -15.19 -2.42
N ILE A 322 3.18 -15.45 -3.50
CA ILE A 322 4.65 -15.50 -3.46
C ILE A 322 5.23 -14.13 -3.08
N PHE A 323 4.67 -13.05 -3.63
CA PHE A 323 5.10 -11.69 -3.29
C PHE A 323 4.82 -11.38 -1.81
N ASP A 324 3.64 -11.78 -1.29
CA ASP A 324 3.27 -11.62 0.13
C ASP A 324 4.22 -12.36 1.10
N ILE A 325 4.85 -13.45 0.67
CA ILE A 325 5.77 -14.21 1.53
C ILE A 325 7.20 -13.68 1.44
N THR A 326 7.60 -13.20 0.26
CA THR A 326 9.01 -12.91 -0.04
C THR A 326 9.41 -11.47 0.25
N VAL A 327 8.48 -10.52 0.10
CA VAL A 327 8.76 -9.08 0.25
C VAL A 327 8.74 -8.62 1.72
N PRO A 328 7.72 -8.91 2.55
CA PRO A 328 7.68 -8.58 3.99
C PRO A 328 8.55 -9.54 4.82
N GLN A 329 9.84 -9.59 4.51
CA GLN A 329 10.81 -10.22 5.39
C GLN A 329 11.42 -9.16 6.31
N PRO A 330 11.77 -9.51 7.56
CA PRO A 330 12.40 -8.58 8.48
C PRO A 330 13.66 -7.96 7.83
N PRO A 331 13.98 -6.68 8.11
CA PRO A 331 15.16 -5.99 7.56
C PRO A 331 16.46 -6.53 8.16
N THR A 332 16.73 -7.80 7.90
CA THR A 332 17.93 -8.52 8.31
C THR A 332 18.65 -9.07 7.08
N LYS A 333 19.97 -9.18 7.19
CA LYS A 333 20.83 -9.73 6.15
C LYS A 333 21.80 -10.71 6.81
N LYS A 334 21.63 -12.00 6.51
CA LYS A 334 22.35 -13.11 7.15
C LYS A 334 22.21 -13.14 8.69
N GLY A 335 21.06 -12.73 9.23
CA GLY A 335 20.79 -12.74 10.67
C GLY A 335 21.20 -11.46 11.41
N GLU A 336 21.90 -10.54 10.76
CA GLU A 336 22.26 -9.22 11.31
C GLU A 336 21.34 -8.10 10.79
N PRO A 337 21.21 -6.96 11.47
CA PRO A 337 20.42 -5.82 10.99
C PRO A 337 20.91 -5.32 9.64
N LEU A 338 20.02 -4.84 8.78
CA LEU A 338 20.32 -4.47 7.40
C LEU A 338 21.46 -3.43 7.27
N THR A 339 21.55 -2.49 8.22
CA THR A 339 22.55 -1.41 8.25
C THR A 339 23.89 -1.81 8.89
N SER A 340 23.97 -2.98 9.53
CA SER A 340 25.15 -3.42 10.28
C SER A 340 26.32 -3.88 9.38
N GLU A 341 27.50 -3.98 9.99
CA GLU A 341 28.64 -4.66 9.38
C GLU A 341 28.43 -6.18 9.40
N ILE A 342 28.49 -6.82 8.23
CA ILE A 342 28.31 -8.27 8.12
C ILE A 342 29.68 -8.94 8.09
N LYS A 343 29.89 -9.84 9.04
CA LYS A 343 31.05 -10.72 9.09
C LYS A 343 30.68 -12.11 8.55
N ASP A 344 31.57 -12.74 7.78
CA ASP A 344 31.42 -14.14 7.39
C ASP A 344 31.72 -15.06 8.58
N ALA A 345 31.40 -16.35 8.45
CA ALA A 345 31.68 -17.39 9.47
C ALA A 345 33.17 -17.48 9.89
N ARG A 346 34.08 -16.91 9.08
CA ARG A 346 35.52 -16.81 9.35
C ARG A 346 35.92 -15.50 10.04
N GLY A 347 34.95 -14.65 10.41
CA GLY A 347 35.18 -13.33 11.00
C GLY A 347 35.53 -12.20 10.02
N ALA A 348 35.68 -12.50 8.73
CA ALA A 348 36.01 -11.51 7.70
C ALA A 348 34.83 -10.59 7.39
N VAL A 349 35.04 -9.27 7.33
CA VAL A 349 33.99 -8.30 7.00
C VAL A 349 33.64 -8.36 5.52
N VAL A 350 32.46 -8.90 5.20
CA VAL A 350 31.95 -9.07 3.82
C VAL A 350 31.32 -7.78 3.31
N HIS A 351 30.72 -7.03 4.23
CA HIS A 351 29.98 -5.82 3.90
C HIS A 351 30.07 -4.86 5.08
N ARG A 352 30.83 -3.78 4.87
CA ARG A 352 30.97 -2.69 5.83
C ARG A 352 30.00 -1.56 5.47
N SER A 353 29.06 -1.26 6.36
CA SER A 353 28.45 0.07 6.36
C SER A 353 29.41 0.99 7.11
N ALA A 354 29.90 2.05 6.45
CA ALA A 354 30.88 2.96 7.05
C ALA A 354 30.32 3.69 8.28
N ASP A 355 28.99 3.91 8.30
CA ASP A 355 28.28 4.51 9.41
C ASP A 355 26.87 3.88 9.55
N PRO A 356 26.73 2.77 10.29
CA PRO A 356 25.45 2.08 10.49
C PRO A 356 24.37 2.96 11.13
N ASN A 357 24.73 3.77 12.13
CA ASN A 357 23.81 4.61 12.89
C ASN A 357 23.32 5.80 12.04
N GLY A 358 24.21 6.44 11.28
CA GLY A 358 23.84 7.50 10.34
C GLY A 358 22.94 7.02 9.21
N SER A 359 23.20 5.81 8.69
CA SER A 359 22.32 5.18 7.69
C SER A 359 20.93 4.87 8.26
N LEU A 360 20.83 4.38 9.50
CA LEU A 360 19.54 4.13 10.17
C LEU A 360 18.76 5.43 10.40
N LEU A 361 19.42 6.47 10.93
CA LEU A 361 18.83 7.79 11.14
C LEU A 361 18.31 8.41 9.84
N ASN A 362 19.05 8.25 8.74
CA ASN A 362 18.60 8.68 7.41
C ASN A 362 17.31 7.95 6.97
N GLY A 363 17.17 6.67 7.33
CA GLY A 363 15.95 5.89 7.09
C GLY A 363 14.77 6.36 7.93
N LEU A 364 14.97 6.60 9.22
CA LEU A 364 13.94 7.07 10.15
C LEU A 364 13.41 8.48 9.75
N LYS A 365 14.29 9.35 9.26
CA LYS A 365 13.97 10.70 8.75
C LYS A 365 13.54 10.71 7.28
N ALA A 366 13.32 9.55 6.65
CA ALA A 366 12.97 9.48 5.23
C ALA A 366 11.55 10.00 4.95
N LYS A 367 11.40 10.80 3.88
CA LYS A 367 10.09 11.29 3.42
C LYS A 367 9.22 10.19 2.78
N ARG A 368 9.85 9.15 2.23
CA ARG A 368 9.14 8.03 1.59
C ARG A 368 8.71 7.02 2.65
N GLU A 369 7.47 6.58 2.55
CA GLU A 369 6.82 5.69 3.51
C GLU A 369 7.55 4.34 3.66
N ILE A 370 7.88 3.67 2.55
CA ILE A 370 8.51 2.34 2.59
C ILE A 370 9.87 2.37 3.31
N PRO A 371 10.87 3.20 2.93
CA PRO A 371 12.14 3.26 3.67
C PRO A 371 11.96 3.61 5.15
N LYS A 372 11.03 4.51 5.46
CA LYS A 372 10.74 4.91 6.84
C LYS A 372 10.22 3.73 7.67
N ALA A 373 9.24 2.98 7.14
CA ALA A 373 8.65 1.85 7.84
C ALA A 373 9.64 0.69 8.05
N PHE A 374 10.45 0.38 7.05
CA PHE A 374 11.52 -0.63 7.22
C PHE A 374 12.59 -0.18 8.21
N ALA A 375 12.91 1.13 8.28
CA ALA A 375 13.86 1.65 9.27
C ALA A 375 13.33 1.57 10.70
N PHE A 376 12.04 1.87 10.93
CA PHE A 376 11.39 1.66 12.23
C PHE A 376 11.33 0.19 12.62
N TRP A 377 11.04 -0.70 11.66
CA TRP A 377 11.07 -2.13 11.90
C TRP A 377 12.48 -2.61 12.26
N GLU A 378 13.52 -2.14 11.57
CA GLU A 378 14.91 -2.45 11.92
C GLU A 378 15.27 -1.93 13.32
N LEU A 379 14.82 -0.73 13.69
CA LEU A 379 15.05 -0.17 15.01
C LEU A 379 14.38 -1.01 16.12
N SER A 380 13.15 -1.50 15.89
CA SER A 380 12.47 -2.44 16.80
C SER A 380 13.24 -3.75 16.95
N LEU A 381 13.78 -4.30 15.86
CA LEU A 381 14.59 -5.52 15.93
C LEU A 381 15.91 -5.27 16.67
N ILE A 382 16.57 -4.13 16.42
CA ILE A 382 17.80 -3.74 17.14
C ILE A 382 17.54 -3.61 18.64
N SER A 383 16.43 -3.01 19.05
CA SER A 383 16.11 -2.83 20.46
C SER A 383 15.89 -4.17 21.17
N LYS A 384 15.36 -5.19 20.50
CA LYS A 384 15.08 -6.51 21.07
C LYS A 384 16.33 -7.42 21.08
N ASP A 385 16.91 -7.68 19.92
CA ASP A 385 17.81 -8.84 19.75
C ASP A 385 19.31 -8.48 19.73
N PHE A 386 19.69 -7.24 19.42
CA PHE A 386 21.08 -6.89 19.06
C PHE A 386 21.78 -5.96 20.06
N GLU A 387 22.30 -6.52 21.15
CA GLU A 387 23.01 -5.79 22.22
C GLU A 387 24.19 -4.94 21.72
N ALA A 388 25.05 -5.50 20.86
CA ALA A 388 26.20 -4.77 20.31
C ALA A 388 25.77 -3.51 19.53
N ARG A 389 24.63 -3.58 18.82
CA ARG A 389 24.08 -2.45 18.08
C ARG A 389 23.42 -1.44 19.02
N ARG A 390 22.72 -1.87 20.07
CA ARG A 390 22.19 -0.95 21.10
C ARG A 390 23.28 -0.16 21.79
N ARG A 391 24.36 -0.82 22.26
CA ARG A 391 25.52 -0.14 22.83
C ARG A 391 26.10 0.90 21.89
N SER A 392 26.23 0.56 20.60
CA SER A 392 26.72 1.52 19.60
C SER A 392 25.81 2.74 19.40
N ILE A 393 24.53 2.67 19.76
CA ILE A 393 23.62 3.83 19.73
C ILE A 393 23.90 4.75 20.91
N TYR A 394 24.14 4.21 22.11
CA TYR A 394 24.43 5.00 23.32
C TYR A 394 25.83 5.63 23.28
N THR A 395 26.83 4.94 22.71
CA THR A 395 28.21 5.42 22.68
C THR A 395 28.48 6.48 21.60
N ASP A 396 27.56 6.67 20.66
CA ASP A 396 27.74 7.54 19.51
C ASP A 396 27.21 8.96 19.77
N VAL A 397 28.04 9.74 20.45
CA VAL A 397 27.71 11.07 21.00
C VAL A 397 28.12 12.22 20.07
N ASP A 398 29.21 12.10 19.33
CA ASP A 398 29.89 13.22 18.64
C ASP A 398 29.31 13.60 17.26
N ARG A 399 28.00 13.43 17.06
CA ARG A 399 27.33 13.76 15.79
C ARG A 399 26.90 15.22 15.71
N ARG A 400 26.87 15.76 14.48
CA ARG A 400 26.56 17.18 14.19
C ARG A 400 25.17 17.64 14.70
N ASP A 401 24.18 16.75 14.66
CA ASP A 401 22.80 17.04 15.08
C ASP A 401 22.48 16.48 16.49
N GLY A 402 23.50 16.27 17.32
CA GLY A 402 23.39 15.63 18.64
C GLY A 402 23.57 14.11 18.61
N SER A 403 23.64 13.48 19.79
CA SER A 403 23.89 12.04 19.94
C SER A 403 22.90 11.19 19.13
N THR A 404 23.33 10.00 18.71
CA THR A 404 22.46 9.07 17.97
C THR A 404 21.21 8.73 18.77
N TRP A 405 21.37 8.51 20.07
CA TRP A 405 20.27 8.30 21.00
C TRP A 405 19.26 9.46 20.97
N THR A 406 19.72 10.69 21.18
CA THR A 406 18.84 11.87 21.23
C THR A 406 18.06 12.04 19.93
N GLN A 407 18.71 11.82 18.78
CA GLN A 407 18.02 11.90 17.49
C GLN A 407 16.98 10.78 17.31
N ILE A 408 17.28 9.54 17.73
CA ILE A 408 16.31 8.43 17.67
C ILE A 408 15.13 8.69 18.61
N CYS A 409 15.41 9.14 19.83
CA CYS A 409 14.40 9.49 20.83
C CYS A 409 13.46 10.58 20.29
N GLN A 410 14.00 11.68 19.75
CA GLN A 410 13.22 12.76 19.16
C GLN A 410 12.36 12.28 17.99
N VAL A 411 12.89 11.42 17.11
CA VAL A 411 12.11 10.89 15.98
C VAL A 411 10.98 9.99 16.50
N CYS A 412 11.23 9.09 17.45
CA CYS A 412 10.19 8.24 18.02
C CYS A 412 9.11 9.05 18.76
N LEU A 413 9.52 10.02 19.58
CA LEU A 413 8.61 10.93 20.27
C LEU A 413 7.81 11.79 19.30
N SER A 414 8.38 12.22 18.17
CA SER A 414 7.66 12.99 17.15
C SER A 414 6.52 12.19 16.53
N GLU A 415 6.71 10.90 16.24
CA GLU A 415 5.64 10.04 15.72
C GLU A 415 4.49 9.86 16.73
N ILE A 416 4.85 9.73 18.01
CA ILE A 416 3.90 9.59 19.12
C ILE A 416 3.15 10.90 19.38
N ARG A 417 3.84 12.04 19.44
CA ARG A 417 3.25 13.39 19.61
C ARG A 417 2.31 13.76 18.48
N ALA A 418 2.65 13.35 17.25
CA ALA A 418 1.82 13.61 16.09
C ALA A 418 0.39 13.03 16.25
N ILE A 419 0.18 12.02 17.09
CA ILE A 419 -1.17 11.51 17.42
C ILE A 419 -1.99 12.61 18.12
N LYS A 420 -1.44 13.23 19.16
CA LYS A 420 -2.08 14.30 19.91
C LYS A 420 -2.38 15.48 19.00
N GLU A 421 -1.42 15.88 18.18
CA GLU A 421 -1.59 16.97 17.20
C GLU A 421 -2.77 16.69 16.25
N ARG A 422 -2.85 15.46 15.71
CA ARG A 422 -3.96 15.06 14.83
C ARG A 422 -5.30 15.04 15.54
N ILE A 423 -5.36 14.57 16.78
CA ILE A 423 -6.58 14.60 17.61
C ILE A 423 -7.00 16.06 17.85
N THR A 424 -6.07 16.94 18.19
CA THR A 424 -6.37 18.36 18.41
C THR A 424 -6.87 19.05 17.14
N GLU A 425 -6.31 18.73 15.98
CA GLU A 425 -6.76 19.27 14.69
C GLU A 425 -8.13 18.71 14.29
N ALA A 426 -8.40 17.43 14.55
CA ALA A 426 -9.71 16.83 14.29
C ALA A 426 -10.83 17.40 15.18
N ASN A 427 -10.49 17.76 16.42
CA ASN A 427 -11.42 18.38 17.37
C ASN A 427 -11.57 19.89 17.17
N ARG A 428 -10.71 20.51 16.36
CA ARG A 428 -10.83 21.94 16.05
C ARG A 428 -12.17 22.17 15.35
N PRO A 429 -13.05 23.05 15.86
CA PRO A 429 -14.32 23.31 15.20
C PRO A 429 -14.01 23.80 13.79
N ALA A 430 -14.46 23.06 12.78
CA ALA A 430 -14.25 23.43 11.40
C ALA A 430 -14.89 24.79 11.17
N LEU A 431 -14.09 25.86 11.17
CA LEU A 431 -14.43 27.06 10.44
C LEU A 431 -14.82 26.56 9.05
N SER A 432 -16.05 26.82 8.65
CA SER A 432 -16.54 26.34 7.37
C SER A 432 -15.51 26.69 6.30
N SER A 433 -15.31 25.81 5.32
CA SER A 433 -14.37 26.10 4.22
C SER A 433 -14.68 27.42 3.51
N ALA A 434 -15.90 27.95 3.68
CA ALA A 434 -16.31 29.31 3.34
C ALA A 434 -15.67 30.39 4.25
N GLN A 435 -15.74 30.23 5.58
CA GLN A 435 -15.11 31.14 6.56
C GLN A 435 -13.57 31.15 6.47
N GLN A 436 -12.93 30.00 6.25
CA GLN A 436 -11.47 29.93 6.06
C GLN A 436 -11.03 30.64 4.77
N LYS A 437 -11.78 30.44 3.68
CA LYS A 437 -11.54 31.16 2.42
C LYS A 437 -11.84 32.64 2.55
N GLU A 438 -12.83 33.02 3.34
CA GLU A 438 -13.14 34.43 3.58
C GLU A 438 -12.11 35.10 4.48
N GLN A 439 -11.58 34.41 5.49
CA GLN A 439 -10.45 34.90 6.29
C GLN A 439 -9.17 35.01 5.46
N GLU A 440 -8.87 34.04 4.60
CA GLU A 440 -7.71 34.11 3.70
C GLU A 440 -7.89 35.24 2.66
N LEU A 441 -9.10 35.42 2.12
CA LEU A 441 -9.41 36.54 1.23
C LEU A 441 -9.27 37.89 1.93
N ARG A 442 -9.74 38.00 3.18
CA ARG A 442 -9.57 39.21 4.01
C ARG A 442 -8.10 39.45 4.34
N ARG A 443 -7.31 38.40 4.61
CA ARG A 443 -5.87 38.52 4.87
C ARG A 443 -5.14 38.99 3.62
N GLN A 444 -5.44 38.42 2.45
CA GLN A 444 -4.88 38.85 1.16
C GLN A 444 -5.28 40.28 0.81
N GLN A 445 -6.53 40.68 1.09
CA GLN A 445 -6.96 42.08 0.95
C GLN A 445 -6.22 43.02 1.89
N HIS A 446 -6.00 42.61 3.14
CA HIS A 446 -5.27 43.40 4.12
C HIS A 446 -3.79 43.54 3.76
N GLU A 447 -3.16 42.46 3.28
CA GLU A 447 -1.78 42.48 2.75
C GLU A 447 -1.67 43.38 1.50
N HIS A 448 -2.68 43.36 0.61
CA HIS A 448 -2.73 44.25 -0.54
C HIS A 448 -2.92 45.73 -0.16
N LEU A 449 -3.77 46.01 0.85
CA LEU A 449 -3.98 47.35 1.38
C LEU A 449 -2.70 47.90 2.04
N ILE A 450 -2.02 47.08 2.86
CA ILE A 450 -0.73 47.46 3.46
C ILE A 450 0.33 47.68 2.37
N GLY A 451 0.37 46.83 1.33
CA GLY A 451 1.27 47.02 0.19
C GLY A 451 0.99 48.32 -0.57
N GLN A 452 -0.28 48.68 -0.76
CA GLN A 452 -0.70 49.94 -1.38
C GLN A 452 -0.37 51.16 -0.51
N GLU A 453 -0.56 51.08 0.82
CA GLU A 453 -0.23 52.16 1.74
C GLU A 453 1.28 52.42 1.79
N VAL A 454 2.10 51.36 1.72
CA VAL A 454 3.56 51.47 1.61
C VAL A 454 3.97 52.07 0.26
N GLU A 455 3.28 51.73 -0.82
CA GLU A 455 3.51 52.30 -2.16
C GLU A 455 3.05 53.77 -2.26
N GLU A 456 1.94 54.16 -1.61
CA GLU A 456 1.46 55.55 -1.54
C GLU A 456 2.35 56.44 -0.66
N GLN A 457 2.91 55.91 0.42
CA GLN A 457 3.89 56.65 1.24
C GLN A 457 5.22 56.89 0.51
N GLN A 458 5.53 56.10 -0.53
CA GLN A 458 6.77 56.21 -1.30
C GLN A 458 6.64 57.10 -2.56
N ILE A 459 5.43 57.54 -2.94
CA ILE A 459 5.18 58.31 -4.16
C ILE A 459 4.73 59.74 -3.81
N VAL A 460 5.70 60.63 -3.57
CA VAL A 460 5.49 62.08 -3.71
C VAL A 460 5.70 62.44 -5.18
N GLY A 461 4.64 62.38 -5.99
CA GLY A 461 4.64 62.82 -7.39
C GLY A 461 3.36 62.42 -8.16
N LEU A 462 2.79 63.35 -8.94
CA LEU A 462 1.57 63.09 -9.73
C LEU A 462 1.75 61.90 -10.69
N ARG A 463 0.84 60.91 -10.60
CA ARG A 463 0.76 59.80 -11.57
C ARG A 463 0.41 60.34 -12.96
N LYS A 464 1.17 59.93 -13.99
CA LYS A 464 0.89 60.23 -15.40
C LYS A 464 -0.36 59.45 -15.84
N ILE A 465 -1.25 60.11 -16.59
CA ILE A 465 -2.53 59.58 -17.09
C ILE A 465 -2.35 58.37 -18.05
N ALA A 466 -1.13 58.06 -18.47
CA ALA A 466 -0.81 56.96 -19.40
C ALA A 466 -0.80 55.55 -18.76
N ASP A 467 -0.77 55.44 -17.42
CA ASP A 467 -0.64 54.13 -16.74
C ASP A 467 -1.99 53.53 -16.29
N ARG A 468 -3.12 54.13 -16.70
CA ARG A 468 -4.44 53.51 -16.48
C ARG A 468 -4.65 52.45 -17.57
N PRO A 469 -4.85 51.17 -17.22
CA PRO A 469 -5.26 50.19 -18.20
C PRO A 469 -6.65 50.59 -18.73
N VAL A 470 -6.74 50.82 -20.04
CA VAL A 470 -8.01 51.08 -20.73
C VAL A 470 -8.89 49.86 -20.56
N VAL A 471 -9.91 49.96 -19.73
CA VAL A 471 -10.98 48.96 -19.65
C VAL A 471 -11.69 49.01 -20.99
N ASN A 472 -11.51 48.00 -21.83
CA ASN A 472 -12.25 47.87 -23.07
C ASN A 472 -13.74 47.64 -22.73
N ASP A 473 -14.59 48.60 -23.10
CA ASP A 473 -16.04 48.66 -22.83
C ASP A 473 -16.89 47.54 -23.45
N ALA A 474 -16.27 46.50 -24.04
CA ALA A 474 -16.99 45.36 -24.61
C ALA A 474 -17.78 44.55 -23.56
N ALA A 475 -17.46 44.66 -22.28
CA ALA A 475 -18.20 44.00 -21.20
C ALA A 475 -19.41 44.78 -20.68
N VAL A 476 -19.52 46.08 -21.00
CA VAL A 476 -20.61 46.94 -20.53
C VAL A 476 -21.86 46.80 -21.43
N PHE A 477 -21.69 46.41 -22.69
CA PHE A 477 -22.79 46.21 -23.66
C PHE A 477 -23.38 44.79 -23.68
N ALA A 478 -22.88 43.84 -22.89
CA ALA A 478 -23.41 42.47 -22.82
C ALA A 478 -24.58 42.30 -21.82
N ARG A 479 -25.26 43.39 -21.46
CA ARG A 479 -26.40 43.37 -20.56
C ARG A 479 -27.71 43.38 -21.36
N GLY A 480 -28.06 42.22 -21.94
CA GLY A 480 -29.37 42.05 -22.56
C GLY A 480 -29.42 41.03 -23.70
N SER A 481 -29.24 39.75 -23.40
CA SER A 481 -29.70 38.68 -24.31
C SER A 481 -29.75 37.35 -23.54
N ASN A 482 -30.95 36.99 -23.09
CA ASN A 482 -31.21 35.67 -22.52
C ASN A 482 -31.32 34.65 -23.65
N GLY A 483 -30.46 33.63 -23.63
CA GLY A 483 -30.67 32.37 -24.36
C GLY A 483 -30.06 32.31 -25.76
N SER A 484 -28.77 31.99 -25.86
CA SER A 484 -28.17 31.50 -27.12
C SER A 484 -26.96 30.58 -26.85
N PRO A 485 -26.84 29.44 -27.55
CA PRO A 485 -25.72 28.49 -27.43
C PRO A 485 -24.37 29.05 -27.95
N PHE A 486 -24.35 30.23 -28.59
CA PHE A 486 -23.13 30.86 -29.09
C PHE A 486 -22.22 31.43 -27.98
N ALA A 487 -22.73 31.64 -26.77
CA ALA A 487 -21.92 32.08 -25.63
C ALA A 487 -20.92 31.00 -25.15
N VAL A 488 -21.24 29.71 -25.33
CA VAL A 488 -20.40 28.58 -24.91
C VAL A 488 -19.18 28.40 -25.83
N SER A 489 -19.35 28.66 -27.13
CA SER A 489 -18.28 28.59 -28.14
C SER A 489 -17.19 29.64 -27.90
N ASN A 490 -17.58 30.88 -27.60
CA ASN A 490 -16.62 31.95 -27.32
C ASN A 490 -15.94 31.78 -25.95
N LEU A 491 -16.62 31.13 -24.99
CA LEU A 491 -16.05 30.75 -23.70
C LEU A 491 -15.02 29.61 -23.83
N ALA A 492 -15.27 28.63 -24.71
CA ALA A 492 -14.33 27.54 -24.98
C ALA A 492 -13.04 28.02 -25.68
N ARG A 493 -13.13 29.07 -26.52
CA ARG A 493 -11.96 29.69 -27.16
C ARG A 493 -11.09 30.49 -26.19
N SER A 494 -11.68 31.17 -25.20
CA SER A 494 -10.91 31.95 -24.23
C SER A 494 -10.19 31.09 -23.19
N ILE A 495 -10.64 29.85 -22.98
CA ILE A 495 -10.00 28.85 -22.11
C ILE A 495 -8.65 28.36 -22.66
N GLY A 496 -8.42 28.46 -23.98
CA GLY A 496 -7.21 27.92 -24.63
C GLY A 496 -6.03 28.87 -24.77
N GLN A 497 -6.14 30.15 -24.41
CA GLN A 497 -5.17 31.19 -24.83
C GLN A 497 -4.45 31.97 -23.72
N SER A 498 -4.59 31.64 -22.43
CA SER A 498 -3.75 32.25 -21.38
C SER A 498 -2.85 31.21 -20.69
N PRO A 499 -1.51 31.34 -20.77
CA PRO A 499 -0.61 30.48 -20.03
C PRO A 499 -0.59 30.95 -18.57
N GLY A 500 -1.17 30.13 -17.69
CA GLY A 500 -1.06 30.27 -16.23
C GLY A 500 -2.05 31.27 -15.62
N SER A 501 -3.23 30.82 -15.20
CA SER A 501 -3.94 31.44 -14.07
C SER A 501 -5.07 30.56 -13.54
N ASP A 502 -5.17 30.51 -12.21
CA ASP A 502 -6.27 29.99 -11.39
C ASP A 502 -7.63 30.71 -11.61
N ALA A 503 -7.81 31.41 -12.74
CA ALA A 503 -9.02 32.14 -13.10
C ALA A 503 -10.22 31.24 -13.46
N ALA A 504 -10.02 29.91 -13.57
CA ALA A 504 -11.06 28.94 -13.86
C ALA A 504 -11.99 28.65 -12.67
N LEU A 505 -11.53 28.92 -11.44
CA LEU A 505 -12.26 28.54 -10.21
C LEU A 505 -13.61 29.27 -10.00
N PRO A 506 -13.74 30.60 -10.19
CA PRO A 506 -15.00 31.31 -9.93
C PRO A 506 -16.07 31.02 -10.99
N VAL A 507 -15.69 30.83 -12.25
CA VAL A 507 -16.63 30.54 -13.34
C VAL A 507 -17.07 29.07 -13.32
N ALA A 508 -16.15 28.13 -13.06
CA ALA A 508 -16.52 26.73 -12.83
C ALA A 508 -17.40 26.55 -11.59
N ARG A 509 -17.17 27.34 -10.53
CA ARG A 509 -18.08 27.41 -9.37
C ARG A 509 -19.45 27.94 -9.73
N LYS A 510 -19.56 29.00 -10.55
CA LYS A 510 -20.85 29.50 -11.03
C LYS A 510 -21.58 28.49 -11.92
N ALA A 511 -20.86 27.75 -12.76
CA ALA A 511 -21.44 26.68 -13.58
C ALA A 511 -21.91 25.49 -12.73
N LEU A 512 -21.11 25.08 -11.73
CA LEU A 512 -21.48 24.07 -10.75
C LEU A 512 -22.68 24.51 -9.89
N GLN A 513 -22.68 25.74 -9.38
CA GLN A 513 -23.80 26.33 -8.64
C GLN A 513 -25.05 26.40 -9.52
N TRP A 514 -24.94 26.88 -10.75
CA TRP A 514 -26.06 26.92 -11.69
C TRP A 514 -26.61 25.51 -11.98
N SER A 515 -25.74 24.51 -12.12
CA SER A 515 -26.15 23.12 -12.30
C SER A 515 -26.79 22.53 -11.03
N ALA A 516 -26.28 22.89 -9.85
CA ALA A 516 -26.80 22.46 -8.56
C ALA A 516 -28.17 23.11 -8.26
N ASP A 517 -28.34 24.38 -8.60
CA ASP A 517 -29.59 25.14 -8.45
C ASP A 517 -30.70 24.64 -9.40
N ARG A 518 -30.31 24.04 -10.54
CA ARG A 518 -31.24 23.44 -11.51
C ARG A 518 -31.61 21.99 -11.15
N ALA A 519 -30.67 21.26 -10.55
CA ALA A 519 -30.86 19.86 -10.16
C ALA A 519 -31.51 19.71 -8.77
N LEU A 520 -31.35 20.68 -7.87
CA LEU A 520 -31.86 20.64 -6.49
C LEU A 520 -32.64 21.93 -6.20
N SER A 521 -33.85 21.80 -5.64
CA SER A 521 -34.65 22.97 -5.23
C SER A 521 -33.94 23.73 -4.09
N ARG A 522 -34.18 25.04 -3.93
CA ARG A 522 -33.60 25.82 -2.81
C ARG A 522 -33.96 25.26 -1.43
N ALA A 523 -35.16 24.70 -1.29
CA ALA A 523 -35.58 24.01 -0.07
C ALA A 523 -34.75 22.73 0.17
N ASP A 524 -34.38 22.00 -0.88
CA ASP A 524 -33.52 20.82 -0.80
C ASP A 524 -32.05 21.19 -0.60
N GLN A 525 -31.59 22.33 -1.10
CA GLN A 525 -30.26 22.88 -0.81
C GLN A 525 -30.13 23.36 0.64
N GLU A 526 -31.14 24.01 1.19
CA GLU A 526 -31.17 24.38 2.61
C GLU A 526 -31.27 23.16 3.51
N ARG A 527 -32.02 22.14 3.09
CA ARG A 527 -31.96 20.82 3.72
C ARG A 527 -30.52 20.33 3.64
N LEU A 528 -29.89 20.23 2.46
CA LEU A 528 -28.50 19.75 2.25
C LEU A 528 -27.43 20.54 3.00
N ALA A 529 -27.63 21.84 3.22
CA ALA A 529 -26.78 22.65 4.07
C ALA A 529 -26.91 22.23 5.55
N LYS A 530 -28.13 21.91 6.00
CA LYS A 530 -28.39 21.28 7.30
C LYS A 530 -27.96 19.80 7.36
N PHE A 531 -27.82 19.09 6.23
CA PHE A 531 -27.20 17.75 6.14
C PHE A 531 -25.69 17.79 6.45
N GLY A 532 -25.03 18.96 6.33
CA GLY A 532 -23.59 19.13 6.60
C GLY A 532 -23.23 19.36 8.07
N THR A 533 -24.19 19.79 8.88
CA THR A 533 -24.07 19.94 10.34
C THR A 533 -24.59 18.65 10.96
N GLY A 534 -23.69 17.80 11.47
CA GLY A 534 -23.94 16.42 11.91
C GLY A 534 -24.88 16.23 13.12
N ASP A 535 -26.07 16.82 13.08
CA ASP A 535 -27.15 16.55 14.03
C ASP A 535 -28.00 15.36 13.53
N GLY A 536 -28.37 14.48 14.47
CA GLY A 536 -28.99 13.16 14.27
C GLY A 536 -30.34 13.10 13.54
N PHE A 537 -30.74 14.14 12.82
CA PHE A 537 -31.99 14.23 12.07
C PHE A 537 -32.05 13.24 10.88
N ILE A 538 -30.92 12.90 10.27
CA ILE A 538 -30.87 11.96 9.12
C ILE A 538 -31.04 10.50 9.55
N ALA A 539 -30.52 10.11 10.72
CA ALA A 539 -30.70 8.75 11.23
C ALA A 539 -32.19 8.44 11.47
N GLN A 540 -32.98 9.47 11.79
CA GLN A 540 -34.42 9.37 12.04
C GLN A 540 -35.28 9.49 10.77
N GLN A 541 -34.78 10.15 9.71
CA GLN A 541 -35.57 10.46 8.50
C GLN A 541 -35.06 9.81 7.18
N SER A 542 -33.88 9.18 7.17
CA SER A 542 -33.43 8.42 6.00
C SER A 542 -34.32 7.19 5.81
N GLN A 543 -35.04 7.15 4.69
CA GLN A 543 -35.97 6.07 4.36
C GLN A 543 -35.31 4.70 4.55
N GLY A 544 -36.02 3.74 5.17
CA GLY A 544 -35.48 2.45 5.58
C GLY A 544 -34.73 1.67 4.48
N TYR A 545 -35.05 1.92 3.20
CA TYR A 545 -34.36 1.33 2.05
C TYR A 545 -32.88 1.73 1.94
N ILE A 546 -32.51 2.98 2.27
CA ILE A 546 -31.10 3.43 2.24
C ILE A 546 -30.32 2.74 3.34
N LEU A 547 -30.89 2.62 4.55
CA LEU A 547 -30.26 1.92 5.66
C LEU A 547 -30.17 0.41 5.40
N GLN A 548 -31.18 -0.20 4.77
CA GLN A 548 -31.15 -1.61 4.34
C GLN A 548 -30.10 -1.85 3.25
N PHE A 549 -30.02 -0.96 2.25
CA PHE A 549 -28.96 -1.02 1.24
C PHE A 549 -27.60 -0.87 1.88
N LEU A 550 -27.40 0.13 2.75
CA LEU A 550 -26.14 0.30 3.47
C LEU A 550 -25.79 -0.97 4.21
N ARG A 551 -26.73 -1.59 4.96
CA ARG A 551 -26.54 -2.87 5.70
C ARG A 551 -26.16 -4.07 4.83
N SER A 552 -26.50 -4.06 3.54
CA SER A 552 -26.15 -5.14 2.61
C SER A 552 -24.64 -5.14 2.26
N PRO A 553 -24.07 -6.29 1.83
CA PRO A 553 -22.70 -6.37 1.34
C PRO A 553 -22.33 -5.36 0.23
N PRO A 554 -23.17 -5.09 -0.80
CA PRO A 554 -22.85 -4.05 -1.78
C PRO A 554 -22.94 -2.62 -1.21
N GLY A 555 -23.56 -2.42 -0.05
CA GLY A 555 -23.60 -1.14 0.65
C GLY A 555 -22.38 -0.86 1.53
N GLU A 556 -21.62 -1.88 1.91
CA GLU A 556 -20.41 -1.77 2.74
C GLU A 556 -19.38 -0.75 2.22
N PRO A 557 -19.09 -0.66 0.91
CA PRO A 557 -18.10 0.30 0.39
C PRO A 557 -18.53 1.76 0.53
N PHE A 558 -19.82 2.02 0.73
CA PHE A 558 -20.38 3.37 0.89
C PHE A 558 -20.44 3.83 2.35
N ARG A 559 -20.14 2.93 3.31
CA ARG A 559 -20.12 3.27 4.74
C ARG A 559 -18.82 3.94 5.15
N LYS A 560 -18.94 4.97 6.00
CA LYS A 560 -17.82 5.53 6.76
C LYS A 560 -17.92 4.97 8.17
N THR A 561 -17.25 3.85 8.39
CA THR A 561 -17.23 3.18 9.70
C THR A 561 -16.48 4.01 10.72
N PHE A 562 -16.93 3.98 11.97
CA PHE A 562 -16.31 4.64 13.11
C PHE A 562 -14.84 4.27 13.27
N ASP A 563 -14.51 2.98 13.12
CA ASP A 563 -13.13 2.48 13.16
C ASP A 563 -12.23 3.22 12.16
N ARG A 564 -12.60 3.25 10.87
CA ARG A 564 -11.88 4.01 9.83
C ARG A 564 -11.75 5.51 10.14
N GLN A 565 -12.77 6.12 10.75
CA GLN A 565 -12.73 7.53 11.11
C GLN A 565 -11.73 7.78 12.24
N VAL A 566 -11.80 6.97 13.30
CA VAL A 566 -10.90 7.04 14.45
C VAL A 566 -9.46 6.71 14.05
N ALA A 567 -9.27 5.62 13.32
CA ALA A 567 -7.99 5.21 12.75
C ALA A 567 -7.41 6.31 11.85
N GLY A 568 -8.21 6.90 10.97
CA GLY A 568 -7.78 8.01 10.11
C GLY A 568 -7.38 9.29 10.85
N VAL A 569 -7.86 9.50 12.08
CA VAL A 569 -7.44 10.62 12.93
C VAL A 569 -6.19 10.25 13.74
N ILE A 570 -6.24 9.15 14.49
CA ILE A 570 -5.15 8.72 15.39
C ILE A 570 -3.90 8.36 14.59
N LEU A 571 -4.04 7.55 13.56
CA LEU A 571 -2.96 7.10 12.70
C LEU A 571 -2.67 8.09 11.57
N GLY A 572 -3.59 9.02 11.31
CA GLY A 572 -3.49 10.02 10.24
C GLY A 572 -4.11 9.56 8.92
N SER A 573 -4.39 10.53 8.05
CA SER A 573 -5.12 10.33 6.79
C SER A 573 -4.30 9.71 5.65
N GLY A 574 -3.03 9.38 5.93
CA GLY A 574 -2.12 8.69 5.02
C GLY A 574 -2.29 7.17 5.04
N PRO A 575 -1.66 6.44 4.11
CA PRO A 575 -1.64 4.99 4.15
C PRO A 575 -1.11 4.51 5.50
N ALA A 576 -1.65 3.42 6.03
CA ALA A 576 -1.40 2.84 7.35
C ALA A 576 0.05 2.42 7.68
N THR A 577 1.01 2.84 6.87
CA THR A 577 2.40 3.07 7.24
C THR A 577 2.53 3.68 8.65
N ASN A 578 1.65 4.62 9.02
CA ASN A 578 1.73 5.30 10.32
C ASN A 578 1.45 4.38 11.52
N LYS A 579 0.56 3.38 11.40
CA LYS A 579 0.27 2.44 12.51
C LYS A 579 1.52 1.68 12.95
N ARG A 580 2.15 1.00 11.98
CA ARG A 580 3.34 0.18 12.24
C ARG A 580 4.51 1.05 12.70
N ASN A 581 4.68 2.24 12.12
CA ASN A 581 5.68 3.20 12.59
C ASN A 581 5.49 3.56 14.06
N ILE A 582 4.27 3.87 14.50
CA ILE A 582 3.97 4.22 15.90
C ILE A 582 4.24 3.03 16.82
N ILE A 583 3.78 1.82 16.45
CA ILE A 583 4.01 0.60 17.23
C ILE A 583 5.51 0.33 17.36
N TYR A 584 6.25 0.29 16.26
CA TYR A 584 7.69 0.05 16.29
C TYR A 584 8.47 1.17 16.99
N ALA A 585 8.07 2.43 16.83
CA ALA A 585 8.67 3.56 17.54
C ALA A 585 8.47 3.43 19.06
N SER A 586 7.27 3.10 19.51
CA SER A 586 6.96 2.95 20.95
C SER A 586 7.61 1.71 21.56
N GLU A 587 7.60 0.57 20.87
CA GLU A 587 8.30 -0.65 21.29
C GLU A 587 9.82 -0.43 21.34
N ALA A 588 10.40 0.17 20.29
CA ALA A 588 11.83 0.48 20.25
C ALA A 588 12.22 1.45 21.35
N LEU A 589 11.47 2.54 21.53
CA LEU A 589 11.76 3.54 22.56
C LEU A 589 11.70 2.91 23.95
N THR A 590 10.63 2.16 24.25
CA THR A 590 10.49 1.46 25.54
C THR A 590 11.67 0.52 25.77
N GLN A 591 11.98 -0.34 24.81
CA GLN A 591 13.01 -1.36 24.98
C GLN A 591 14.41 -0.74 25.09
N LEU A 592 14.72 0.32 24.33
CA LEU A 592 15.98 1.04 24.46
C LEU A 592 16.09 1.77 25.81
N VAL A 593 15.01 2.35 26.33
CA VAL A 593 15.02 2.96 27.68
C VAL A 593 15.23 1.90 28.76
N MET A 594 14.63 0.72 28.61
CA MET A 594 14.83 -0.38 29.56
C MET A 594 16.28 -0.92 29.53
N CYS A 595 16.84 -1.12 28.33
CA CYS A 595 18.20 -1.60 28.16
C CYS A 595 19.26 -0.56 28.60
N SER A 596 18.93 0.74 28.60
CA SER A 596 19.88 1.79 28.99
C SER A 596 20.33 1.68 30.44
N LEU A 597 19.53 1.10 31.33
CA LEU A 597 19.89 0.90 32.74
C LEU A 597 21.20 0.11 32.91
N VAL A 598 21.52 -0.78 31.96
CA VAL A 598 22.72 -1.61 31.97
C VAL A 598 23.72 -1.19 30.90
N GLU A 599 23.24 -0.75 29.74
CA GLU A 599 24.05 -0.56 28.53
C GLU A 599 24.51 0.90 28.28
N ASP A 600 23.92 1.90 28.93
CA ASP A 600 24.26 3.32 28.73
C ASP A 600 25.38 3.78 29.67
N SER A 601 26.62 3.75 29.17
CA SER A 601 27.80 4.16 29.94
C SER A 601 27.88 5.66 30.24
N TYR A 602 27.17 6.50 29.47
CA TYR A 602 27.27 7.97 29.57
C TYR A 602 26.08 8.59 30.32
N GLY A 603 25.07 7.81 30.70
CA GLY A 603 23.84 8.31 31.33
C GLY A 603 23.10 9.34 30.46
N SER A 604 23.22 9.19 29.14
CA SER A 604 22.57 10.07 28.16
C SER A 604 21.05 9.87 28.16
N VAL A 605 20.59 8.63 28.31
CA VAL A 605 19.18 8.26 28.25
C VAL A 605 18.40 8.77 29.44
N ALA A 606 19.00 8.70 30.64
CA ALA A 606 18.35 9.08 31.89
C ALA A 606 17.81 10.53 31.88
N LYS A 607 18.46 11.43 31.14
CA LYS A 607 18.04 12.84 31.00
C LYS A 607 16.73 13.00 30.24
N ASP A 608 16.46 12.12 29.28
CA ASP A 608 15.30 12.21 28.38
C ASP A 608 14.09 11.43 28.92
N VAL A 609 14.27 10.56 29.94
CA VAL A 609 13.20 9.74 30.53
C VAL A 609 11.98 10.56 31.00
N PRO A 610 12.11 11.70 31.69
CA PRO A 610 10.96 12.52 32.08
C PRO A 610 10.12 12.97 30.89
N GLU A 611 10.77 13.39 29.80
CA GLU A 611 10.10 13.84 28.59
C GLU A 611 9.34 12.68 27.93
N ILE A 612 9.92 11.48 27.93
CA ILE A 612 9.30 10.27 27.40
C ILE A 612 8.04 9.92 28.22
N VAL A 613 8.15 9.85 29.54
CA VAL A 613 7.02 9.51 30.43
C VAL A 613 5.88 10.52 30.30
N ARG A 614 6.17 11.82 30.29
CA ARG A 614 5.16 12.88 30.08
C ARG A 614 4.47 12.73 28.73
N THR A 615 5.25 12.56 27.66
CA THR A 615 4.71 12.44 26.30
C THR A 615 3.82 11.21 26.14
N LEU A 616 4.22 10.05 26.68
CA LEU A 616 3.41 8.83 26.64
C LEU A 616 2.11 9.00 27.41
N THR A 617 2.16 9.58 28.61
CA THR A 617 0.98 9.83 29.46
C THR A 617 -0.02 10.75 28.74
N GLU A 618 0.45 11.89 28.22
CA GLU A 618 -0.39 12.85 27.50
C GLU A 618 -1.07 12.25 26.26
N VAL A 619 -0.37 11.38 25.53
CA VAL A 619 -0.91 10.76 24.31
C VAL A 619 -1.90 9.64 24.65
N ILE A 620 -1.64 8.85 25.69
CA ILE A 620 -2.59 7.84 26.19
C ILE A 620 -3.90 8.51 26.59
N ASP A 621 -3.84 9.58 27.39
CA ASP A 621 -5.02 10.32 27.83
C ASP A 621 -5.77 10.95 26.64
N ALA A 622 -5.04 11.50 25.66
CA ALA A 622 -5.65 12.07 24.46
C ALA A 622 -6.39 11.01 23.63
N ILE A 623 -5.82 9.81 23.44
CA ILE A 623 -6.47 8.72 22.72
C ILE A 623 -7.73 8.25 23.47
N GLU A 624 -7.64 8.05 24.79
CA GLU A 624 -8.76 7.62 25.62
C GLU A 624 -9.92 8.61 25.58
N LYS A 625 -9.61 9.90 25.76
CA LYS A 625 -10.61 10.97 25.72
C LYS A 625 -11.25 11.07 24.33
N TYR A 626 -10.45 10.95 23.28
CA TYR A 626 -10.95 11.04 21.91
C TYR A 626 -11.91 9.90 21.56
N VAL A 627 -11.48 8.65 21.73
CA VAL A 627 -12.31 7.48 21.38
C VAL A 627 -13.52 7.35 22.30
N GLY A 628 -13.34 7.65 23.60
CA GLY A 628 -14.39 7.55 24.61
C GLY A 628 -15.49 8.60 24.45
N HIS A 629 -15.12 9.87 24.22
CA HIS A 629 -16.06 10.99 24.36
C HIS A 629 -16.13 11.94 23.16
N GLU A 630 -15.01 12.24 22.50
CA GLU A 630 -14.97 13.33 21.50
C GLU A 630 -15.29 12.84 20.07
N ALA A 631 -14.98 11.58 19.75
CA ALA A 631 -15.21 11.00 18.44
C ALA A 631 -16.72 10.82 18.18
N LYS A 632 -17.24 11.55 17.18
CA LYS A 632 -18.62 11.45 16.71
C LYS A 632 -18.72 10.47 15.55
N ALA A 633 -19.63 9.50 15.65
CA ALA A 633 -19.90 8.53 14.60
C ALA A 633 -20.58 9.18 13.39
N HIS A 634 -20.17 8.77 12.19
CA HIS A 634 -20.84 9.19 10.96
C HIS A 634 -22.16 8.44 10.78
N TRP A 635 -23.20 9.11 10.28
CA TRP A 635 -24.55 8.54 10.12
C TRP A 635 -24.61 7.31 9.19
N THR A 636 -23.62 7.10 8.32
CA THR A 636 -23.55 5.92 7.44
C THR A 636 -23.07 4.66 8.15
N ASP A 637 -22.58 4.78 9.39
CA ASP A 637 -22.21 3.63 10.21
C ASP A 637 -23.43 3.07 10.94
N VAL A 638 -24.16 2.20 10.25
CA VAL A 638 -25.39 1.58 10.76
C VAL A 638 -25.10 0.47 11.77
N ASN A 639 -23.85 0.00 11.88
CA ASN A 639 -23.48 -1.16 12.69
C ASN A 639 -22.84 -0.77 14.04
N LEU A 640 -22.54 0.52 14.27
CA LEU A 640 -21.94 0.97 15.51
C LEU A 640 -22.95 0.87 16.67
N ARG A 641 -22.51 0.23 17.77
CA ARG A 641 -23.14 0.34 19.08
C ARG A 641 -22.24 1.16 19.97
N GLU A 642 -22.79 2.14 20.68
CA GLU A 642 -21.98 3.07 21.50
C GLU A 642 -21.21 2.36 22.61
N GLU A 643 -21.78 1.30 23.19
CA GLU A 643 -21.15 0.45 24.22
C GLU A 643 -19.92 -0.31 23.68
N ALA A 644 -19.87 -0.56 22.37
CA ALA A 644 -18.85 -1.36 21.71
C ALA A 644 -17.76 -0.51 21.01
N ARG A 645 -17.66 0.80 21.31
CA ARG A 645 -16.68 1.73 20.67
C ARG A 645 -15.25 1.17 20.63
N TRP A 646 -14.76 0.65 21.76
CA TRP A 646 -13.41 0.05 21.85
C TRP A 646 -13.28 -1.33 21.21
N GLN A 647 -14.39 -2.08 21.08
CA GLN A 647 -14.39 -3.36 20.35
C GLN A 647 -14.37 -3.14 18.84
N VAL A 648 -14.94 -2.03 18.38
CA VAL A 648 -14.97 -1.62 16.96
C VAL A 648 -13.66 -0.93 16.58
N ALA A 649 -13.12 -0.05 17.43
CA ALA A 649 -11.85 0.66 17.21
C ALA A 649 -10.62 -0.19 17.55
N THR A 650 -10.50 -1.37 16.93
CA THR A 650 -9.45 -2.36 17.21
C THR A 650 -8.06 -1.77 17.00
N GLU A 651 -7.91 -0.93 15.98
CA GLU A 651 -6.63 -0.37 15.58
C GLU A 651 -6.08 0.66 16.56
N ALA A 652 -6.96 1.54 17.04
CA ALA A 652 -6.64 2.48 18.09
C ALA A 652 -6.36 1.77 19.41
N ALA A 653 -7.11 0.70 19.70
CA ALA A 653 -6.92 -0.10 20.90
C ALA A 653 -5.56 -0.82 20.92
N GLU A 654 -5.10 -1.36 19.79
CA GLU A 654 -3.77 -1.97 19.67
C GLU A 654 -2.65 -0.96 19.97
N VAL A 655 -2.71 0.23 19.37
CA VAL A 655 -1.72 1.29 19.63
C VAL A 655 -1.75 1.73 21.09
N LEU A 656 -2.95 1.91 21.66
CA LEU A 656 -3.13 2.27 23.07
C LEU A 656 -2.53 1.20 24.00
N GLN A 657 -2.73 -0.08 23.69
CA GLN A 657 -2.19 -1.17 24.48
C GLN A 657 -0.66 -1.19 24.48
N VAL A 658 -0.03 -0.98 23.32
CA VAL A 658 1.43 -0.91 23.20
C VAL A 658 1.99 0.27 24.00
N LEU A 659 1.37 1.45 23.89
CA LEU A 659 1.77 2.64 24.64
C LEU A 659 1.62 2.45 26.16
N ARG A 660 0.50 1.89 26.63
CA ARG A 660 0.27 1.60 28.06
C ARG A 660 1.28 0.60 28.59
N SER A 661 1.51 -0.50 27.87
CA SER A 661 2.50 -1.51 28.26
C SER A 661 3.92 -0.93 28.30
N GLY A 662 4.26 -0.05 27.35
CA GLY A 662 5.53 0.67 27.34
C GLY A 662 5.70 1.59 28.55
N LEU A 663 4.68 2.41 28.84
CA LEU A 663 4.66 3.31 29.98
C LEU A 663 4.75 2.55 31.31
N GLU A 664 4.00 1.47 31.47
CA GLU A 664 4.04 0.61 32.66
C GLU A 664 5.46 0.10 32.92
N ARG A 665 6.12 -0.45 31.90
CA ARG A 665 7.48 -0.98 32.01
C ARG A 665 8.49 0.09 32.42
N ILE A 666 8.42 1.28 31.80
CA ILE A 666 9.32 2.39 32.11
C ILE A 666 9.10 2.88 33.54
N VAL A 667 7.85 3.10 33.96
CA VAL A 667 7.52 3.60 35.31
C VAL A 667 7.91 2.59 36.38
N LEU A 668 7.75 1.30 36.13
CA LEU A 668 8.19 0.25 37.06
C LEU A 668 9.72 0.21 37.20
N ALA A 669 10.46 0.37 36.11
CA ALA A 669 11.92 0.27 36.13
C ALA A 669 12.61 1.55 36.66
N PHE A 670 12.10 2.72 36.29
CA PHE A 670 12.67 4.02 36.68
C PHE A 670 11.99 4.63 37.91
N GLY A 671 10.98 3.97 38.49
CA GLY A 671 10.20 4.48 39.62
C GLY A 671 11.05 4.80 40.86
N GLU A 672 12.05 3.97 41.16
CA GLU A 672 12.98 4.20 42.28
C GLU A 672 13.85 5.45 42.07
N TYR A 673 14.16 5.77 40.82
CA TYR A 673 15.02 6.90 40.42
C TYR A 673 14.22 8.15 40.02
N ALA A 674 12.90 8.14 40.15
CA ALA A 674 12.03 9.22 39.66
C ALA A 674 12.40 10.59 40.22
N GLY A 675 12.72 10.66 41.52
CA GLY A 675 13.12 11.92 42.16
C GLY A 675 14.45 12.48 41.64
N SER A 676 15.43 11.62 41.38
CA SER A 676 16.74 12.03 40.83
C SER A 676 16.70 12.41 39.36
N ILE A 677 15.74 11.87 38.61
CA ILE A 677 15.62 12.06 37.16
C ILE A 677 14.71 13.27 36.83
N GLY A 678 14.07 13.89 37.83
CA GLY A 678 13.25 15.10 37.63
C GLY A 678 11.77 14.85 37.36
N LEU A 679 11.27 13.68 37.79
CA LEU A 679 9.84 13.35 37.81
C LEU A 679 9.24 13.63 39.18
N SER A 680 8.14 14.39 39.21
CA SER A 680 7.38 14.64 40.44
C SER A 680 6.59 13.38 40.85
N LYS A 681 6.39 13.19 42.16
CA LYS A 681 5.52 12.11 42.69
C LYS A 681 4.11 12.16 42.10
N LYS A 682 3.62 13.35 41.76
CA LYS A 682 2.33 13.54 41.09
C LYS A 682 2.34 12.98 39.67
N GLU A 683 3.38 13.31 38.89
CA GLU A 683 3.53 12.85 37.51
C GLU A 683 3.70 11.33 37.44
N VAL A 684 4.43 10.73 38.39
CA VAL A 684 4.56 9.27 38.50
C VAL A 684 3.22 8.60 38.81
N ARG A 685 2.40 9.23 39.66
CA ARG A 685 1.04 8.72 39.96
C ARG A 685 0.14 8.78 38.73
N GLU A 686 0.13 9.93 38.03
CA GLU A 686 -0.64 10.11 36.79
C GLU A 686 -0.21 9.13 35.70
N ALA A 687 1.10 8.94 35.50
CA ALA A 687 1.63 7.96 34.56
C ALA A 687 1.21 6.52 34.92
N ARG A 688 1.16 6.18 36.21
CA ARG A 688 0.71 4.86 36.67
C ARG A 688 -0.80 4.67 36.45
N GLU A 689 -1.59 5.70 36.70
CA GLU A 689 -3.04 5.70 36.43
C GLU A 689 -3.32 5.52 34.94
N ALA A 690 -2.62 6.26 34.07
CA ALA A 690 -2.73 6.14 32.61
C ALA A 690 -2.29 4.76 32.09
N ALA A 691 -1.23 4.17 32.66
CA ALA A 691 -0.73 2.85 32.28
C ALA A 691 -1.73 1.72 32.60
N VAL A 692 -2.41 1.79 33.75
CA VAL A 692 -3.44 0.82 34.16
C VAL A 692 -4.74 1.03 33.37
N GLY A 693 -5.05 2.27 33.02
CA GLY A 693 -6.24 2.67 32.28
C GLY A 693 -7.50 2.80 33.14
N SER A 694 -8.46 3.60 32.68
CA SER A 694 -9.78 3.69 33.33
C SER A 694 -10.51 2.34 33.27
N ARG A 695 -11.11 1.90 34.39
CA ARG A 695 -11.90 0.65 34.51
C ARG A 695 -13.07 0.51 33.50
N GLY A 696 -13.38 1.56 32.72
CA GLY A 696 -14.37 1.55 31.63
C GLY A 696 -13.81 1.65 30.20
N GLY A 697 -12.49 1.77 29.99
CA GLY A 697 -11.88 1.97 28.67
C GLY A 697 -10.79 0.95 28.35
N ALA A 698 -10.95 0.19 27.25
CA ALA A 698 -10.06 -0.84 26.71
C ALA A 698 -9.56 -1.96 27.67
N GLY A 699 -9.63 -1.79 29.01
CA GLY A 699 -9.28 -2.80 30.01
C GLY A 699 -10.24 -4.00 30.05
N ALA A 700 -11.34 -3.92 29.30
CA ALA A 700 -12.31 -4.99 29.06
C ALA A 700 -12.22 -5.58 27.64
N LEU A 701 -11.15 -5.31 26.88
CA LEU A 701 -10.84 -6.14 25.72
C LEU A 701 -10.46 -7.54 26.23
N PRO A 702 -11.08 -8.62 25.71
CA PRO A 702 -10.65 -9.96 26.09
C PRO A 702 -9.16 -10.03 25.80
N ALA A 703 -8.39 -10.39 26.83
CA ALA A 703 -6.97 -10.65 26.70
C ALA A 703 -6.73 -11.38 25.38
N SER A 704 -5.74 -10.92 24.61
CA SER A 704 -5.37 -11.53 23.32
C SER A 704 -5.56 -13.04 23.42
N LYS A 705 -6.24 -13.67 22.45
CA LYS A 705 -6.55 -15.11 22.47
C LYS A 705 -5.31 -15.98 22.78
N GLU A 706 -4.13 -15.41 22.59
CA GLU A 706 -2.82 -15.88 23.01
C GLU A 706 -2.59 -15.98 24.53
N LYS A 707 -2.95 -15.00 25.38
CA LYS A 707 -2.87 -15.16 26.86
C LYS A 707 -3.83 -16.25 27.37
N ALA A 708 -4.99 -16.39 26.74
CA ALA A 708 -5.93 -17.48 27.04
C ALA A 708 -5.40 -18.85 26.56
N ALA A 709 -4.71 -18.91 25.42
CA ALA A 709 -4.09 -20.13 24.89
C ALA A 709 -2.83 -20.55 25.67
N ILE A 710 -2.02 -19.60 26.12
CA ILE A 710 -0.85 -19.84 26.99
C ILE A 710 -1.33 -20.32 28.36
N GLY A 711 -2.34 -19.66 28.95
CA GLY A 711 -2.93 -20.10 30.22
C GLY A 711 -3.67 -21.45 30.13
N ALA A 712 -4.28 -21.77 28.99
CA ALA A 712 -4.88 -23.09 28.74
C ALA A 712 -3.82 -24.18 28.49
N GLY A 713 -2.69 -23.82 27.85
CA GLY A 713 -1.55 -24.70 27.66
C GLY A 713 -0.79 -24.98 28.96
N GLU A 714 -0.65 -23.99 29.84
CA GLU A 714 -0.08 -24.16 31.18
C GLU A 714 -1.01 -24.98 32.09
N ARG A 715 -2.32 -24.72 32.09
CA ARG A 715 -3.29 -25.57 32.81
C ARG A 715 -3.32 -27.00 32.28
N SER A 716 -3.20 -27.22 30.97
CA SER A 716 -3.14 -28.58 30.41
C SER A 716 -1.84 -29.29 30.79
N ARG A 717 -0.69 -28.60 30.79
CA ARG A 717 0.61 -29.13 31.26
C ARG A 717 0.68 -29.35 32.78
N GLU A 718 -0.15 -28.67 33.56
CA GLU A 718 -0.25 -28.85 35.01
C GLU A 718 -1.24 -29.96 35.37
N VAL A 719 -2.32 -30.13 34.59
CA VAL A 719 -3.24 -31.27 34.68
C VAL A 719 -2.58 -32.57 34.21
N GLU A 720 -1.67 -32.53 33.23
CA GLU A 720 -0.93 -33.70 32.74
C GLU A 720 0.25 -34.09 33.66
N ARG A 721 0.83 -33.13 34.40
CA ARG A 721 1.87 -33.42 35.42
C ARG A 721 1.34 -33.96 36.76
N ARG A 722 0.08 -33.67 37.11
CA ARG A 722 -0.56 -34.21 38.32
C ARG A 722 -0.66 -35.75 38.35
N PRO A 723 -1.10 -36.46 37.29
CA PRO A 723 -1.17 -37.92 37.31
C PRO A 723 0.22 -38.57 37.29
N GLU A 724 1.23 -37.99 36.63
CA GLU A 724 2.61 -38.51 36.69
C GLU A 724 3.24 -38.41 38.09
N MET A 725 2.94 -37.34 38.84
CA MET A 725 3.39 -37.22 40.24
C MET A 725 2.64 -38.18 41.18
N GLU A 726 1.36 -38.46 40.95
CA GLU A 726 0.62 -39.47 41.73
C GLU A 726 1.05 -40.91 41.38
N GLU A 727 1.41 -41.19 40.13
CA GLU A 727 1.92 -42.49 39.70
C GLU A 727 3.36 -42.75 40.21
N THR A 728 4.21 -41.71 40.24
CA THR A 728 5.55 -41.81 40.86
C THR A 728 5.50 -41.86 42.39
N ALA A 729 4.55 -41.19 43.04
CA ALA A 729 4.33 -41.29 44.47
C ALA A 729 3.75 -42.66 44.90
N SER A 730 2.88 -43.27 44.09
CA SER A 730 2.34 -44.61 44.35
C SER A 730 3.35 -45.73 44.10
N ARG A 731 4.26 -45.58 43.11
CA ARG A 731 5.40 -46.49 42.93
C ARG A 731 6.42 -46.42 44.09
N ARG A 732 6.65 -45.25 44.68
CA ARG A 732 7.52 -45.10 45.87
C ARG A 732 6.92 -45.67 47.17
N ARG A 733 5.62 -45.96 47.20
CA ARG A 733 4.96 -46.61 48.36
C ARG A 733 4.84 -48.14 48.21
N ARG A 734 5.23 -48.71 47.06
CA ARG A 734 5.17 -50.15 46.76
C ARG A 734 6.54 -50.85 46.65
N ASN A 735 7.62 -50.09 46.77
CA ASN A 735 8.96 -50.59 47.11
C ASN A 735 9.28 -50.17 48.53
#